data_AF-A0A7X4EWH5-F1
#
_entry.id   AF-A0A7X4EWH5-F1
#
_cell.length_a   1.000
_cell.length_b   1.000
_cell.length_c   1.000
_cell.angle_alpha   90.00
_cell.angle_beta   90.00
_cell.angle_gamma   90.00
#
_symmetry.space_group_name_H-M   'P 1'
#
loop_
_entity.id
_entity.type
_entity.pdbx_description
1 polymer ?
#
loop_
_entity_poly.entity_id
_entity_poly.type
_entity_poly.pdbx_seq_one_letter_code
_entity_poly.pdbx_strand_id
1 'polypeptide(L)'
;MTIQAGNQTRRDFLKTSAGLAFAIPLASKLGLAGAQTPGSGAVANSYVILKPDNRITIYTHASEMGQGSYTGVPMVIAEELDADWNLVDIEFSPLSDELYGNPRYYGFMLTIGSDAISTFYEKLRFSGAQIRKTVMQMAADEWGVPIGEVHTEPSLVVHAPSGRSMTYGEVSTLGNVPETLPEVDESEYKRVEGYRIVNNPDIQRRDTPGKVFGGVMNGEKMFSMDVQLPGMLFATSRRNHFGNREVVRIVNEEEVLALPDVIGVDVIRDSVTVIAGTYEAALKGEKLLQVEWSHAEQDASYNSDEELERLKAIAYDESREGIDVMGHWRARLRGQVGQAEGLDEALASADEVHQRLYTTGFMYHAQMETMNAVVDVTDNGQKAEVWAGTQGPTQTRMRVAEVLGIPVENVTLHRNFMGGGFGRKAVRSHDNFVEAAMLSKKYEAPVKVIWSRENDLIAGHYRPHGAHLVTATRNDRGAIDNFLHRTVSDEPLRWGDPERFESGGSRPYLAASFWNGAIYPAVEKFRGDVVMEFTDTRVCAMRGIGGVATAFARECFVDEMAHETGIDPLEYRRMLFEGQPESQLVFDTLKERCNWDGRPGLGCAMGSASYALAVEIDLDERTGVVKPTKIWAVASYAVVVEPSNAENSFLGQLMLYLGASTSEEITFRNGKQEQSNFHNFRIARMADVPDIDVHVIPSESRRIGTSDGPAYAIGPAISNALYSLTGKRVRHLPVSPREVLKALNA
;
A
#
# COMPACT_ATOMS: atom_id res chain seq x y z
N MET A 1 -41.40 30.79 29.98
CA MET A 1 -40.31 31.52 29.31
C MET A 1 -39.61 30.53 28.42
N THR A 2 -39.82 30.65 27.12
CA THR A 2 -39.34 29.73 26.09
C THR A 2 -37.88 30.05 25.79
N ILE A 3 -36.99 29.08 25.97
CA ILE A 3 -35.59 29.18 25.54
C ILE A 3 -35.59 28.93 24.04
N GLN A 4 -35.26 29.96 23.26
CA GLN A 4 -34.99 29.82 21.83
C GLN A 4 -33.64 29.09 21.65
N ALA A 5 -33.69 27.84 21.23
CA ALA A 5 -32.54 27.16 20.64
C ALA A 5 -32.26 27.80 19.26
N GLY A 6 -31.08 28.41 19.10
CA GLY A 6 -30.62 28.90 17.81
C GLY A 6 -30.31 27.71 16.89
N ASN A 7 -31.15 27.50 15.87
CA ASN A 7 -30.87 26.56 14.79
C ASN A 7 -29.70 27.09 13.94
N GLN A 8 -28.47 26.61 14.18
CA GLN A 8 -27.45 26.66 13.13
C GLN A 8 -27.84 25.68 12.03
N THR A 9 -27.95 26.17 10.79
CA THR A 9 -28.31 25.31 9.65
C THR A 9 -27.06 24.59 9.13
N ARG A 10 -27.22 23.38 8.56
CA ARG A 10 -26.16 22.65 7.83
C ARG A 10 -25.44 23.53 6.80
N ARG A 11 -26.13 24.54 6.25
CA ARG A 11 -25.60 25.50 5.28
C ARG A 11 -24.67 26.55 5.91
N ASP A 12 -24.91 26.94 7.15
CA ASP A 12 -24.03 27.86 7.87
C ASP A 12 -22.76 27.14 8.36
N PHE A 13 -22.89 25.89 8.81
CA PHE A 13 -21.78 24.98 9.11
C PHE A 13 -20.89 24.71 7.88
N LEU A 14 -21.49 24.43 6.71
CA LEU A 14 -20.74 24.25 5.46
C LEU A 14 -20.02 25.53 5.02
N LYS A 15 -20.58 26.72 5.26
CA LYS A 15 -19.92 27.99 4.95
C LYS A 15 -18.71 28.28 5.84
N THR A 16 -18.77 27.93 7.14
CA THR A 16 -17.62 28.13 8.05
C THR A 16 -16.50 27.14 7.77
N SER A 17 -16.85 25.86 7.57
CA SER A 17 -15.90 24.77 7.31
C SER A 17 -15.24 24.91 5.92
N ALA A 18 -16.04 25.16 4.87
CA ALA A 18 -15.52 25.40 3.53
C ALA A 18 -14.69 26.70 3.48
N GLY A 19 -15.09 27.75 4.19
CA GLY A 19 -14.33 29.00 4.27
C GLY A 19 -12.91 28.81 4.83
N LEU A 20 -12.75 28.02 5.90
CA LEU A 20 -11.44 27.65 6.48
C LEU A 20 -10.62 26.74 5.55
N ALA A 21 -11.26 25.76 4.89
CA ALA A 21 -10.60 24.88 3.92
C ALA A 21 -10.10 25.61 2.65
N PHE A 22 -10.76 26.71 2.25
CA PHE A 22 -10.33 27.59 1.16
C PHE A 22 -9.31 28.66 1.60
N ALA A 23 -9.35 29.10 2.86
CA ALA A 23 -8.43 30.13 3.38
C ALA A 23 -7.01 29.59 3.58
N ILE A 24 -6.84 28.33 4.00
CA ILE A 24 -5.52 27.73 4.28
C ILE A 24 -4.62 27.63 3.02
N PRO A 25 -5.10 27.14 1.85
CA PRO A 25 -4.31 27.13 0.61
C PRO A 25 -4.08 28.53 0.00
N LEU A 26 -4.95 29.49 0.30
CA LEU A 26 -4.79 30.88 -0.17
C LEU A 26 -3.75 31.63 0.66
N ALA A 27 -3.71 31.38 1.98
CA ALA A 27 -2.69 31.93 2.89
C ALA A 27 -1.30 31.32 2.63
N SER A 28 -1.21 30.03 2.26
CA SER A 28 0.07 29.39 1.88
C SER A 28 0.67 29.99 0.61
N LYS A 29 -0.14 30.22 -0.44
CA LYS A 29 0.28 30.92 -1.67
C LYS A 29 0.81 32.35 -1.43
N LEU A 30 0.44 32.98 -0.31
CA LEU A 30 0.88 34.31 0.09
C LEU A 30 2.05 34.29 1.09
N GLY A 31 2.60 33.11 1.44
CA GLY A 31 3.68 32.98 2.41
C GLY A 31 3.27 33.25 3.87
N LEU A 32 1.97 33.25 4.16
CA LEU A 32 1.36 33.54 5.47
C LEU A 32 0.97 32.23 6.17
N ALA A 33 1.93 31.31 6.35
CA ALA A 33 1.71 30.12 7.16
C ALA A 33 1.53 30.55 8.64
N GLY A 34 0.27 30.83 8.99
CA GLY A 34 -0.12 31.57 10.19
C GLY A 34 -0.93 32.80 9.76
N ALA A 35 -2.25 32.66 9.69
CA ALA A 35 -3.14 33.81 9.58
C ALA A 35 -4.52 33.44 10.11
N GLN A 36 -5.05 34.28 11.02
CA GLN A 36 -6.47 34.27 11.35
C GLN A 36 -7.30 34.38 10.07
N THR A 37 -8.32 33.53 9.92
CA THR A 37 -9.39 33.84 8.97
C THR A 37 -10.23 34.96 9.59
N PRO A 38 -10.32 36.16 8.99
CA PRO A 38 -11.04 37.29 9.59
C PRO A 38 -12.48 36.90 9.91
N GLY A 39 -12.84 36.92 11.19
CA GLY A 39 -14.19 36.64 11.68
C GLY A 39 -14.50 35.19 12.12
N SER A 40 -13.53 34.28 12.15
CA SER A 40 -13.78 32.86 12.51
C SER A 40 -13.57 32.48 13.99
N GLY A 41 -12.66 33.16 14.72
CA GLY A 41 -12.34 32.82 16.12
C GLY A 41 -11.81 31.39 16.31
N ALA A 42 -11.14 30.81 15.31
CA ALA A 42 -10.56 29.47 15.36
C ALA A 42 -9.03 29.52 15.39
N VAL A 43 -8.42 28.78 16.32
CA VAL A 43 -6.97 28.50 16.32
C VAL A 43 -6.75 27.31 15.40
N ALA A 44 -5.94 27.47 14.35
CA ALA A 44 -5.75 26.44 13.33
C ALA A 44 -4.36 26.45 12.73
N ASN A 45 -3.91 25.28 12.27
CA ASN A 45 -2.81 25.12 11.31
C ASN A 45 -3.26 24.23 10.15
N SER A 46 -2.32 23.74 9.34
CA SER A 46 -2.64 22.91 8.18
C SER A 46 -3.29 21.56 8.52
N TYR A 47 -3.20 21.05 9.75
CA TYR A 47 -3.85 19.79 10.12
C TYR A 47 -4.95 19.93 11.17
N VAL A 48 -4.89 20.93 12.04
CA VAL A 48 -5.77 21.04 13.21
C VAL A 48 -6.63 22.29 13.12
N ILE A 49 -7.91 22.16 13.47
CA ILE A 49 -8.82 23.28 13.69
C ILE A 49 -9.48 23.10 15.06
N LEU A 50 -9.26 24.07 15.96
CA LEU A 50 -9.96 24.14 17.24
C LEU A 50 -11.26 24.94 17.08
N LYS A 51 -12.39 24.34 17.49
CA LYS A 51 -13.71 24.96 17.39
C LYS A 51 -14.16 25.50 18.75
N PRO A 52 -14.96 26.59 18.79
CA PRO A 52 -15.47 27.17 20.04
C PRO A 52 -16.31 26.23 20.91
N ASP A 53 -16.90 25.18 20.33
CA ASP A 53 -17.66 24.13 21.05
C ASP A 53 -16.76 23.03 21.62
N ASN A 54 -15.44 23.28 21.67
CA ASN A 54 -14.39 22.38 22.13
C ASN A 54 -14.17 21.14 21.26
N ARG A 55 -14.79 21.05 20.07
CA ARG A 55 -14.47 20.02 19.07
C ARG A 55 -13.14 20.35 18.38
N ILE A 56 -12.43 19.29 17.99
CA ILE A 56 -11.13 19.40 17.31
C ILE A 56 -11.25 18.68 15.97
N THR A 57 -11.17 19.39 14.85
CA THR A 57 -11.03 18.74 13.54
C THR A 57 -9.55 18.46 13.28
N ILE A 58 -9.21 17.22 12.94
CA ILE A 58 -7.88 16.83 12.48
C ILE A 58 -7.97 16.25 11.06
N TYR A 59 -7.22 16.84 10.14
CA TYR A 59 -7.14 16.36 8.77
C TYR A 59 -6.23 15.14 8.62
N THR A 60 -6.59 14.25 7.69
CA THR A 60 -5.71 13.17 7.24
C THR A 60 -5.36 13.33 5.76
N HIS A 61 -4.06 13.36 5.47
CA HIS A 61 -3.55 13.47 4.09
C HIS A 61 -3.61 12.12 3.36
N ALA A 62 -3.50 11.01 4.09
CA ALA A 62 -3.39 9.67 3.52
C ALA A 62 -4.73 9.13 3.01
N SER A 63 -4.72 8.38 1.92
CA SER A 63 -5.90 7.67 1.41
C SER A 63 -6.16 6.41 2.24
N GLU A 64 -7.42 6.06 2.49
CA GLU A 64 -7.79 4.90 3.32
C GLU A 64 -8.34 3.74 2.47
N MET A 65 -7.66 2.59 2.51
CA MET A 65 -8.01 1.36 1.77
C MET A 65 -8.11 0.12 2.68
N GLY A 66 -8.24 0.31 4.00
CA GLY A 66 -8.32 -0.74 5.00
C GLY A 66 -7.13 -0.79 5.97
N GLN A 67 -6.05 -0.06 5.70
CA GLN A 67 -4.82 -0.08 6.49
C GLN A 67 -4.82 0.79 7.75
N GLY A 68 -5.81 1.66 7.95
CA GLY A 68 -5.99 2.42 9.20
C GLY A 68 -5.32 3.77 9.26
N SER A 69 -4.80 4.28 8.14
CA SER A 69 -4.22 5.62 8.08
C SER A 69 -5.24 6.73 8.37
N TYR A 70 -6.54 6.50 8.13
CA TYR A 70 -7.58 7.45 8.52
C TYR A 70 -7.60 7.71 10.02
N THR A 71 -7.26 6.71 10.84
CA THR A 71 -7.20 6.82 12.30
C THR A 71 -5.78 7.13 12.78
N GLY A 72 -4.80 6.34 12.35
CA GLY A 72 -3.42 6.43 12.85
C GLY A 72 -2.71 7.75 12.55
N VAL A 73 -2.97 8.40 11.41
CA VAL A 73 -2.37 9.73 11.11
C VAL A 73 -2.85 10.79 12.12
N PRO A 74 -4.17 10.98 12.33
CA PRO A 74 -4.68 11.87 13.37
C PRO A 74 -4.29 11.52 14.80
N MET A 75 -4.07 10.24 15.13
CA MET A 75 -3.63 9.84 16.48
C MET A 75 -2.31 10.48 16.89
N VAL A 76 -1.33 10.56 15.97
CA VAL A 76 -0.02 11.19 16.26
C VAL A 76 -0.19 12.68 16.57
N ILE A 77 -1.03 13.37 15.80
CA ILE A 77 -1.31 14.80 16.02
C ILE A 77 -2.06 15.00 17.34
N ALA A 78 -3.08 14.19 17.60
CA ALA A 78 -3.90 14.28 18.82
C ALA A 78 -3.09 14.00 20.08
N GLU A 79 -2.14 13.05 20.03
CA GLU A 79 -1.21 12.76 21.11
C GLU A 79 -0.36 13.99 21.45
N GLU A 80 0.30 14.57 20.45
CA GLU A 80 1.16 15.75 20.65
C GLU A 80 0.38 17.03 20.93
N LEU A 81 -0.91 17.07 20.61
CA LEU A 81 -1.81 18.15 20.97
C LEU A 81 -2.32 18.03 22.43
N ASP A 82 -2.12 16.89 23.09
CA ASP A 82 -2.84 16.54 24.33
C ASP A 82 -4.37 16.70 24.16
N ALA A 83 -4.91 16.19 23.06
CA ALA A 83 -6.35 16.21 22.81
C ALA A 83 -7.08 15.12 23.62
N ASP A 84 -8.30 15.40 24.07
CA ASP A 84 -9.28 14.34 24.36
C ASP A 84 -9.71 13.72 23.04
N TRP A 85 -9.36 12.45 22.86
CA TRP A 85 -9.66 11.71 21.62
C TRP A 85 -11.15 11.71 21.28
N ASN A 86 -12.06 11.77 22.27
CA ASN A 86 -13.50 11.79 22.04
C ASN A 86 -14.02 13.11 21.45
N LEU A 87 -13.24 14.18 21.57
CA LEU A 87 -13.54 15.49 21.00
C LEU A 87 -13.00 15.66 19.57
N VAL A 88 -12.26 14.67 19.06
CA VAL A 88 -11.66 14.71 17.72
C VAL A 88 -12.64 14.26 16.65
N ASP A 89 -12.86 15.12 15.66
CA ASP A 89 -13.43 14.84 14.35
C ASP A 89 -12.31 14.65 13.32
N ILE A 90 -12.41 13.60 12.49
CA ILE A 90 -11.43 13.36 11.43
C ILE A 90 -12.07 13.67 10.08
N GLU A 91 -11.30 14.36 9.23
CA GLU A 91 -11.70 14.69 7.87
C GLU A 91 -10.54 14.43 6.91
N PHE A 92 -10.82 14.12 5.63
CA PHE A 92 -9.75 14.13 4.63
C PHE A 92 -9.25 15.56 4.44
N SER A 93 -7.94 15.72 4.31
CA SER A 93 -7.36 17.03 4.02
C SER A 93 -7.85 17.56 2.66
N PRO A 94 -7.90 18.89 2.48
CA PRO A 94 -7.99 19.51 1.16
C PRO A 94 -6.89 18.98 0.22
N LEU A 95 -7.14 19.07 -1.09
CA LEU A 95 -6.17 18.70 -2.12
C LEU A 95 -5.12 19.79 -2.31
N SER A 96 -4.07 19.75 -1.49
CA SER A 96 -2.90 20.63 -1.57
C SER A 96 -1.61 19.83 -1.49
N ASP A 97 -0.93 19.71 -2.62
CA ASP A 97 0.40 19.09 -2.71
C ASP A 97 1.44 19.85 -1.88
N GLU A 98 1.34 21.17 -1.81
CA GLU A 98 2.23 22.01 -0.99
C GLU A 98 2.17 21.62 0.49
N LEU A 99 0.96 21.39 1.02
CA LEU A 99 0.76 21.14 2.45
C LEU A 99 0.80 19.65 2.82
N TYR A 100 0.28 18.79 1.95
CA TYR A 100 0.02 17.38 2.25
C TYR A 100 0.74 16.42 1.30
N GLY A 101 1.53 16.97 0.38
CA GLY A 101 2.35 16.21 -0.54
C GLY A 101 3.36 15.30 0.13
N ASN A 102 3.54 14.11 -0.43
CA ASN A 102 4.57 13.20 0.02
C ASN A 102 5.93 13.59 -0.59
N PRO A 103 6.92 13.98 0.23
CA PRO A 103 8.23 14.43 -0.28
C PRO A 103 8.99 13.31 -1.01
N ARG A 104 8.66 12.03 -0.77
CA ARG A 104 9.24 10.89 -1.50
C ARG A 104 8.69 10.74 -2.92
N TYR A 105 7.55 11.36 -3.21
CA TYR A 105 6.82 11.19 -4.47
C TYR A 105 6.56 12.53 -5.16
N TYR A 106 7.62 13.33 -5.30
CA TYR A 106 7.61 14.64 -6.00
C TYR A 106 6.68 15.67 -5.37
N GLY A 107 6.34 15.51 -4.09
CA GLY A 107 5.39 16.38 -3.41
C GLY A 107 3.93 16.10 -3.78
N PHE A 108 3.62 15.03 -4.51
CA PHE A 108 2.23 14.67 -4.78
C PHE A 108 1.58 14.03 -3.56
N MET A 109 0.29 14.29 -3.35
CA MET A 109 -0.53 13.50 -2.43
C MET A 109 -0.68 12.07 -2.98
N LEU A 110 0.14 11.15 -2.46
CA LEU A 110 0.18 9.75 -2.89
C LEU A 110 0.43 8.83 -1.70
N THR A 111 -0.42 7.81 -1.55
CA THR A 111 -0.34 6.81 -0.48
C THR A 111 0.14 5.46 -1.02
N ILE A 112 1.44 5.21 -0.95
CA ILE A 112 2.11 3.95 -1.32
C ILE A 112 3.31 3.70 -0.38
N GLY A 113 3.96 2.53 -0.48
CA GLY A 113 5.27 2.26 0.14
C GLY A 113 5.29 2.18 1.68
N SER A 114 4.13 2.05 2.33
CA SER A 114 4.01 2.04 3.80
C SER A 114 4.52 3.33 4.47
N ASP A 115 4.36 4.46 3.77
CA ASP A 115 4.98 5.74 4.13
C ASP A 115 4.04 6.78 4.76
N ALA A 116 2.74 6.48 4.88
CA ALA A 116 1.71 7.43 5.35
C ALA A 116 2.00 8.02 6.74
N ILE A 117 2.55 7.21 7.65
CA ILE A 117 2.96 7.68 8.98
C ILE A 117 4.47 7.91 9.00
N SER A 118 5.27 6.92 8.60
CA SER A 118 6.73 6.95 8.76
C SER A 118 7.43 8.13 8.07
N THR A 119 6.89 8.62 6.95
CA THR A 119 7.46 9.77 6.24
C THR A 119 6.98 11.11 6.82
N PHE A 120 5.81 11.14 7.43
CA PHE A 120 5.19 12.35 7.97
C PHE A 120 5.34 12.49 9.48
N TYR A 121 5.85 11.47 10.18
CA TYR A 121 5.77 11.36 11.64
C TYR A 121 6.22 12.63 12.37
N GLU A 122 7.42 13.15 12.06
CA GLU A 122 7.89 14.38 12.70
C GLU A 122 7.04 15.60 12.34
N LYS A 123 6.53 15.70 11.10
CA LYS A 123 5.60 16.76 10.70
C LYS A 123 4.26 16.67 11.42
N LEU A 124 3.75 15.44 11.66
CA LEU A 124 2.53 15.20 12.42
C LEU A 124 2.72 15.59 13.89
N ARG A 125 3.86 15.22 14.48
CA ARG A 125 4.19 15.59 15.86
C ARG A 125 4.34 17.08 16.04
N PHE A 126 5.11 17.72 15.15
CA PHE A 126 5.25 19.16 15.08
C PHE A 126 3.89 19.86 15.05
N SER A 127 2.97 19.39 14.20
CA SER A 127 1.66 20.02 14.02
C SER A 127 0.81 19.98 15.29
N GLY A 128 0.81 18.87 16.03
CA GLY A 128 0.11 18.75 17.32
C GLY A 128 0.75 19.63 18.40
N ALA A 129 2.07 19.52 18.55
CA ALA A 129 2.83 20.25 19.56
C ALA A 129 2.77 21.78 19.35
N GLN A 130 2.74 22.24 18.09
CA GLN A 130 2.63 23.66 17.76
C GLN A 130 1.30 24.24 18.24
N ILE A 131 0.20 23.53 18.02
CA ILE A 131 -1.11 23.99 18.50
C ILE A 131 -1.18 23.92 20.02
N ARG A 132 -0.65 22.86 20.65
CA ARG A 132 -0.54 22.78 22.12
C ARG A 132 0.19 23.99 22.70
N LYS A 133 1.36 24.34 22.15
CA LYS A 133 2.14 25.50 22.57
C LYS A 133 1.39 26.81 22.36
N THR A 134 0.65 26.92 21.24
CA THR A 134 -0.18 28.10 20.94
C THR A 134 -1.27 28.29 21.98
N VAL A 135 -2.03 27.24 22.31
CA VAL A 135 -3.13 27.36 23.29
C VAL A 135 -2.61 27.62 24.71
N MET A 136 -1.46 27.06 25.08
CA MET A 136 -0.80 27.36 26.35
C MET A 136 -0.37 28.82 26.43
N GLN A 137 0.22 29.36 25.35
CA GLN A 137 0.66 30.75 25.28
C GLN A 137 -0.54 31.71 25.38
N MET A 138 -1.60 31.46 24.61
CA MET A 138 -2.81 32.28 24.64
C MET A 138 -3.46 32.32 26.03
N ALA A 139 -3.53 31.18 26.72
CA ALA A 139 -4.06 31.12 28.08
C ALA A 139 -3.13 31.80 29.09
N ALA A 140 -1.80 31.64 28.95
CA ALA A 140 -0.82 32.30 29.81
C ALA A 140 -0.91 33.83 29.70
N ASP A 141 -1.06 34.34 28.48
CA ASP A 141 -1.22 35.77 28.18
C ASP A 141 -2.52 36.31 28.77
N GLU A 142 -3.64 35.60 28.58
CA GLU A 142 -4.94 35.95 29.16
C GLU A 142 -4.90 35.95 30.69
N TRP A 143 -4.17 35.01 31.28
CA TRP A 143 -4.05 34.87 32.73
C TRP A 143 -3.00 35.78 33.37
N GLY A 144 -2.14 36.41 32.58
CA GLY A 144 -1.02 37.22 33.03
C GLY A 144 0.05 36.44 33.81
N VAL A 145 0.33 35.19 33.41
CA VAL A 145 1.25 34.27 34.11
C VAL A 145 2.39 33.78 33.22
N PRO A 146 3.52 33.33 33.79
CA PRO A 146 4.60 32.72 32.99
C PRO A 146 4.14 31.42 32.32
N ILE A 147 4.49 31.24 31.04
CA ILE A 147 4.17 30.03 30.27
C ILE A 147 4.66 28.73 30.93
N GLY A 148 5.78 28.79 31.67
CA GLY A 148 6.33 27.64 32.41
C GLY A 148 5.48 27.17 33.59
N GLU A 149 4.47 27.95 34.01
CA GLU A 149 3.49 27.57 35.04
C GLU A 149 2.20 26.99 34.43
N VAL A 150 2.08 27.01 33.10
CA VAL A 150 0.94 26.50 32.35
C VAL A 150 1.30 25.14 31.75
N HIS A 151 0.37 24.20 31.81
CA HIS A 151 0.49 22.89 31.17
C HIS A 151 -0.86 22.49 30.56
N THR A 152 -0.91 21.32 29.94
CA THR A 152 -2.14 20.77 29.36
C THR A 152 -2.53 19.44 30.00
N GLU A 153 -3.84 19.25 30.09
CA GLU A 153 -4.51 17.97 30.28
C GLU A 153 -5.36 17.72 29.01
N PRO A 154 -5.96 16.52 28.82
CA PRO A 154 -6.74 16.23 27.61
C PRO A 154 -7.76 17.34 27.26
N SER A 155 -7.49 18.07 26.18
CA SER A 155 -8.26 19.22 25.69
C SER A 155 -8.49 20.36 26.69
N LEU A 156 -7.58 20.53 27.65
CA LEU A 156 -7.63 21.55 28.70
C LEU A 156 -6.26 22.20 28.90
N VAL A 157 -6.24 23.52 29.04
CA VAL A 157 -5.07 24.28 29.49
C VAL A 157 -5.23 24.56 30.98
N VAL A 158 -4.18 24.34 31.78
CA VAL A 158 -4.23 24.40 33.24
C VAL A 158 -3.06 25.23 33.79
N HIS A 159 -3.37 26.16 34.70
CA HIS A 159 -2.39 26.88 35.50
C HIS A 159 -2.39 26.35 36.94
N ALA A 160 -1.49 25.38 37.19
CA ALA A 160 -1.45 24.62 38.45
C ALA A 160 -1.38 25.48 39.72
N PRO A 161 -0.57 26.56 39.80
CA PRO A 161 -0.46 27.37 41.02
C PRO A 161 -1.78 28.03 41.46
N SER A 162 -2.65 28.39 40.50
CA SER A 162 -3.93 29.04 40.78
C SER A 162 -5.14 28.12 40.71
N GLY A 163 -4.99 26.93 40.11
CA GLY A 163 -6.10 26.04 39.78
C GLY A 163 -7.02 26.52 38.65
N ARG A 164 -6.67 27.60 37.93
CA ARG A 164 -7.41 28.06 36.74
C ARG A 164 -7.23 27.08 35.59
N SER A 165 -8.28 26.90 34.80
CA SER A 165 -8.25 26.09 33.58
C SER A 165 -9.17 26.66 32.50
N MET A 166 -8.86 26.37 31.23
CA MET A 166 -9.69 26.70 30.07
C MET A 166 -9.71 25.51 29.11
N THR A 167 -10.86 25.19 28.54
CA THR A 167 -10.95 24.22 27.44
C THR A 167 -10.31 24.77 26.17
N TYR A 168 -9.89 23.90 25.26
CA TYR A 168 -9.32 24.34 23.98
C TYR A 168 -10.31 25.20 23.16
N GLY A 169 -11.61 24.92 23.26
CA GLY A 169 -12.66 25.74 22.67
C GLY A 169 -12.77 27.13 23.30
N GLU A 170 -12.65 27.25 24.63
CA GLU A 170 -12.63 28.56 25.31
C GLU A 170 -11.40 29.38 24.87
N VAL A 171 -10.22 28.75 24.82
CA VAL A 171 -8.99 29.42 24.34
C VAL A 171 -9.16 29.91 22.90
N SER A 172 -9.83 29.16 22.02
CA SER A 172 -10.03 29.58 20.63
C SER A 172 -10.81 30.90 20.52
N THR A 173 -11.65 31.22 21.51
CA THR A 173 -12.50 32.44 21.52
C THR A 173 -11.81 33.69 22.05
N LEU A 174 -10.60 33.60 22.60
CA LEU A 174 -9.89 34.74 23.23
C LEU A 174 -9.52 35.85 22.24
N GLY A 175 -9.55 35.58 20.92
CA GLY A 175 -9.30 36.58 19.87
C GLY A 175 -7.84 37.05 19.77
N ASN A 176 -6.97 36.57 20.65
CA ASN A 176 -5.53 36.85 20.71
C ASN A 176 -4.68 35.78 19.98
N VAL A 177 -5.23 35.12 18.95
CA VAL A 177 -4.48 34.15 18.15
C VAL A 177 -3.27 34.87 17.52
N PRO A 178 -2.03 34.40 17.75
CA PRO A 178 -0.84 35.02 17.17
C PRO A 178 -0.90 35.11 15.64
N GLU A 179 -0.35 36.19 15.06
CA GLU A 179 -0.21 36.29 13.60
C GLU A 179 0.66 35.15 13.05
N THR A 180 1.75 34.82 13.74
CA THR A 180 2.60 33.67 13.43
C THR A 180 2.56 32.66 14.56
N LEU A 181 2.28 31.40 14.24
CA LEU A 181 2.31 30.32 15.23
C LEU A 181 3.74 30.10 15.76
N PRO A 182 3.90 29.73 17.04
CA PRO A 182 5.21 29.48 17.62
C PRO A 182 5.94 28.32 16.93
N GLU A 183 7.26 28.46 16.81
CA GLU A 183 8.14 27.33 16.46
C GLU A 183 8.18 26.31 17.60
N VAL A 184 8.43 25.05 17.24
CA VAL A 184 8.54 23.93 18.18
C VAL A 184 9.82 23.16 17.89
N ASP A 185 10.64 22.97 18.92
CA ASP A 185 11.82 22.11 18.85
C ASP A 185 11.48 20.65 19.20
N GLU A 186 12.26 19.68 18.70
CA GLU A 186 12.05 18.25 18.98
C GLU A 186 12.07 17.93 20.49
N SER A 187 12.77 18.72 21.31
CA SER A 187 12.80 18.58 22.76
C SER A 187 11.46 18.90 23.45
N GLU A 188 10.56 19.60 22.76
CA GLU A 188 9.21 19.95 23.23
C GLU A 188 8.16 18.89 22.85
N TYR A 189 8.56 17.86 22.09
CA TYR A 189 7.66 16.74 21.78
C TYR A 189 7.47 15.83 22.98
N LYS A 190 6.30 15.19 23.07
CA LYS A 190 6.01 14.21 24.12
C LYS A 190 6.94 13.01 23.97
N ARG A 191 7.39 12.49 25.11
CA ARG A 191 8.08 11.20 25.15
C ARG A 191 7.06 10.07 25.23
N VAL A 192 7.48 8.87 24.80
CA VAL A 192 6.62 7.68 24.73
C VAL A 192 6.01 7.34 26.08
N GLU A 193 6.71 7.61 27.18
CA GLU A 193 6.22 7.37 28.55
C GLU A 193 5.04 8.27 28.93
N GLY A 194 4.85 9.40 28.23
CA GLY A 194 3.76 10.34 28.42
C GLY A 194 2.60 10.15 27.43
N TYR A 195 2.65 9.14 26.58
CA TYR A 195 1.61 8.90 25.58
C TYR A 195 0.30 8.40 26.21
N ARG A 196 -0.84 8.88 25.70
CA ARG A 196 -2.20 8.50 26.16
C ARG A 196 -3.05 7.88 25.04
N ILE A 197 -2.79 8.30 23.80
CA ILE A 197 -3.48 7.94 22.57
C ILE A 197 -2.61 6.99 21.72
N VAL A 198 -1.39 7.40 21.41
CA VAL A 198 -0.42 6.58 20.68
C VAL A 198 0.02 5.42 21.57
N ASN A 199 0.24 4.25 20.96
CA ASN A 199 0.61 3.02 21.69
C ASN A 199 -0.46 2.54 22.69
N ASN A 200 -1.71 2.98 22.53
CA ASN A 200 -2.83 2.57 23.36
C ASN A 200 -3.70 1.52 22.61
N PRO A 201 -3.76 0.25 23.07
CA PRO A 201 -4.54 -0.80 22.42
C PRO A 201 -6.07 -0.62 22.55
N ASP A 202 -6.55 0.20 23.48
CA ASP A 202 -7.98 0.39 23.74
C ASP A 202 -8.64 1.34 22.72
N ILE A 203 -7.83 2.11 21.96
CA ILE A 203 -8.35 3.03 20.96
C ILE A 203 -8.78 2.27 19.71
N GLN A 204 -10.06 2.45 19.35
CA GLN A 204 -10.67 1.83 18.18
C GLN A 204 -10.57 2.74 16.95
N ARG A 205 -10.56 2.11 15.78
CA ARG A 205 -10.62 2.77 14.47
C ARG A 205 -11.86 3.65 14.31
N ARG A 206 -11.65 4.90 13.91
CA ARG A 206 -12.69 5.91 13.73
C ARG A 206 -13.59 5.66 12.51
N ASP A 207 -13.07 4.93 11.52
CA ASP A 207 -13.79 4.59 10.29
C ASP A 207 -14.62 3.29 10.38
N THR A 208 -14.50 2.52 11.47
CA THR A 208 -15.23 1.25 11.64
C THR A 208 -16.76 1.43 11.66
N PRO A 209 -17.35 2.37 12.43
CA PRO A 209 -18.81 2.50 12.45
C PRO A 209 -19.40 2.80 11.07
N GLY A 210 -18.75 3.67 10.29
CA GLY A 210 -19.19 3.98 8.92
C GLY A 210 -19.17 2.76 8.00
N LYS A 211 -18.16 1.90 8.14
CA LYS A 211 -18.04 0.64 7.38
C LYS A 211 -19.09 -0.40 7.77
N VAL A 212 -19.46 -0.47 9.05
CA VAL A 212 -20.41 -1.48 9.57
C VAL A 212 -21.87 -1.05 9.37
N PHE A 213 -22.20 0.22 9.57
CA PHE A 213 -23.59 0.68 9.70
C PHE A 213 -24.16 1.39 8.47
N GLY A 214 -23.63 1.12 7.26
CA GLY A 214 -24.29 1.53 6.01
C GLY A 214 -23.41 2.28 5.00
N GLY A 215 -22.08 2.22 5.13
CA GLY A 215 -21.15 2.81 4.16
C GLY A 215 -21.26 4.33 4.08
N VAL A 216 -21.55 4.98 5.21
CA VAL A 216 -21.68 6.44 5.32
C VAL A 216 -20.76 6.97 6.41
N MET A 217 -19.99 8.00 6.09
CA MET A 217 -19.14 8.71 7.03
C MET A 217 -19.29 10.22 6.82
N ASN A 218 -19.45 10.97 7.90
CA ASN A 218 -19.69 12.42 7.86
C ASN A 218 -20.89 12.84 6.97
N GLY A 219 -21.89 11.96 6.82
CA GLY A 219 -23.07 12.19 5.98
C GLY A 219 -22.87 11.91 4.50
N GLU A 220 -21.69 11.42 4.10
CA GLU A 220 -21.34 11.11 2.72
C GLU A 220 -21.12 9.61 2.50
N LYS A 221 -21.27 9.14 1.27
CA LYS A 221 -20.98 7.75 0.90
C LYS A 221 -19.49 7.48 1.01
N MET A 222 -19.13 6.41 1.70
CA MET A 222 -17.73 6.06 1.94
C MET A 222 -17.03 5.59 0.67
N PHE A 223 -17.67 4.75 -0.14
CA PHE A 223 -17.08 4.18 -1.34
C PHE A 223 -17.68 4.81 -2.60
N SER A 224 -16.87 5.04 -3.63
CA SER A 224 -17.36 5.54 -4.92
C SER A 224 -18.37 4.57 -5.57
N MET A 225 -18.29 3.28 -5.24
CA MET A 225 -19.26 2.25 -5.62
C MET A 225 -20.69 2.53 -5.10
N ASP A 226 -20.84 3.29 -4.02
CA ASP A 226 -22.15 3.60 -3.42
C ASP A 226 -22.73 4.95 -3.89
N VAL A 227 -21.94 5.75 -4.61
CA VAL A 227 -22.38 7.06 -5.14
C VAL A 227 -23.46 6.86 -6.21
N GLN A 228 -24.54 7.63 -6.10
CA GLN A 228 -25.67 7.66 -7.01
C GLN A 228 -26.03 9.12 -7.30
N LEU A 229 -25.97 9.52 -8.58
CA LEU A 229 -26.26 10.87 -9.02
C LEU A 229 -27.55 10.90 -9.86
N PRO A 230 -28.33 12.00 -9.84
CA PRO A 230 -29.50 12.12 -10.70
C PRO A 230 -29.12 12.00 -12.19
N GLY A 231 -29.86 11.18 -12.94
CA GLY A 231 -29.61 11.00 -14.38
C GLY A 231 -28.34 10.22 -14.72
N MET A 232 -27.70 9.58 -13.74
CA MET A 232 -26.44 8.85 -13.93
C MET A 232 -26.59 7.66 -14.87
N LEU A 233 -25.65 7.52 -15.82
CA LEU A 233 -25.51 6.36 -16.69
C LEU A 233 -24.46 5.39 -16.13
N PHE A 234 -24.59 4.12 -16.52
CA PHE A 234 -23.68 3.06 -16.09
C PHE A 234 -22.90 2.52 -17.28
N ALA A 235 -21.62 2.27 -17.07
CA ALA A 235 -20.74 1.75 -18.10
C ALA A 235 -19.85 0.61 -17.57
N THR A 236 -19.51 -0.31 -18.46
CA THR A 236 -18.53 -1.37 -18.18
C THR A 236 -17.76 -1.72 -19.45
N SER A 237 -16.49 -2.07 -19.26
CA SER A 237 -15.51 -2.09 -20.34
C SER A 237 -14.84 -3.44 -20.48
N ARG A 238 -14.58 -3.83 -21.73
CA ARG A 238 -13.80 -5.01 -22.09
C ARG A 238 -12.47 -4.61 -22.71
N ARG A 239 -11.40 -5.30 -22.32
CA ARG A 239 -10.03 -5.12 -22.83
C ARG A 239 -9.43 -6.45 -23.25
N ASN A 240 -8.40 -6.41 -24.09
CA ASN A 240 -7.50 -7.55 -24.26
C ASN A 240 -6.63 -7.72 -22.99
N HIS A 241 -6.28 -8.96 -22.65
CA HIS A 241 -5.37 -9.28 -21.55
C HIS A 241 -3.97 -8.67 -21.77
N PHE A 242 -3.51 -8.70 -23.00
CA PHE A 242 -2.28 -8.04 -23.42
C PHE A 242 -2.52 -6.54 -23.62
N GLY A 243 -1.53 -5.75 -23.25
CA GLY A 243 -1.53 -4.31 -23.49
C GLY A 243 -1.16 -3.97 -24.94
N ASN A 244 -1.31 -2.70 -25.29
CA ASN A 244 -1.03 -2.16 -26.63
C ASN A 244 -1.78 -2.90 -27.76
N ARG A 245 -2.97 -3.43 -27.46
CA ARG A 245 -3.86 -4.07 -28.43
C ARG A 245 -4.93 -3.08 -28.84
N GLU A 246 -4.99 -2.81 -30.13
CA GLU A 246 -5.97 -1.89 -30.71
C GLU A 246 -7.25 -2.66 -31.04
N VAL A 247 -8.40 -1.99 -30.93
CA VAL A 247 -9.67 -2.50 -31.42
C VAL A 247 -9.68 -2.37 -32.94
N VAL A 248 -9.59 -3.49 -33.65
CA VAL A 248 -9.69 -3.51 -35.12
C VAL A 248 -11.13 -3.26 -35.55
N ARG A 249 -12.08 -3.98 -34.94
CA ARG A 249 -13.52 -3.79 -35.11
C ARG A 249 -14.32 -4.51 -34.03
N ILE A 250 -15.56 -4.08 -33.87
CA ILE A 250 -16.59 -4.76 -33.07
C ILE A 250 -17.48 -5.51 -34.06
N VAL A 251 -17.46 -6.84 -34.01
CA VAL A 251 -18.10 -7.70 -35.03
C VAL A 251 -19.61 -7.60 -34.99
N ASN A 252 -20.19 -7.46 -33.79
CA ASN A 252 -21.63 -7.49 -33.54
C ASN A 252 -22.14 -6.21 -32.84
N GLU A 253 -21.59 -5.06 -33.19
CA GLU A 253 -21.93 -3.77 -32.56
C GLU A 253 -23.44 -3.46 -32.63
N GLU A 254 -24.06 -3.65 -33.79
CA GLU A 254 -25.50 -3.42 -33.98
C GLU A 254 -26.37 -4.31 -33.08
N GLU A 255 -25.94 -5.55 -32.84
CA GLU A 255 -26.65 -6.49 -31.96
C GLU A 255 -26.61 -6.02 -30.50
N VAL A 256 -25.45 -5.50 -30.06
CA VAL A 256 -25.28 -4.95 -28.72
C VAL A 256 -26.09 -3.67 -28.54
N LEU A 257 -26.08 -2.77 -29.52
CA LEU A 257 -26.86 -1.53 -29.51
C LEU A 257 -28.38 -1.78 -29.53
N ALA A 258 -28.83 -2.92 -30.06
CA ALA A 258 -30.25 -3.28 -30.07
C ALA A 258 -30.76 -3.80 -28.71
N LEU A 259 -29.89 -4.01 -27.71
CA LEU A 259 -30.32 -4.44 -26.38
C LEU A 259 -31.10 -3.32 -25.65
N PRO A 260 -32.18 -3.67 -24.92
CA PRO A 260 -32.90 -2.69 -24.11
C PRO A 260 -31.97 -1.96 -23.12
N ASP A 261 -32.21 -0.67 -22.95
CA ASP A 261 -31.47 0.27 -22.09
C ASP A 261 -29.98 0.49 -22.45
N VAL A 262 -29.43 -0.20 -23.44
CA VAL A 262 -28.11 0.12 -23.99
C VAL A 262 -28.21 1.42 -24.80
N ILE A 263 -27.33 2.36 -24.46
CA ILE A 263 -27.29 3.71 -25.04
C ILE A 263 -26.17 3.81 -26.07
N GLY A 264 -25.08 3.07 -25.88
CA GLY A 264 -23.94 3.15 -26.78
C GLY A 264 -22.88 2.10 -26.54
N VAL A 265 -22.02 1.98 -27.54
CA VAL A 265 -20.77 1.22 -27.49
C VAL A 265 -19.67 2.15 -27.97
N ASP A 266 -18.62 2.31 -27.15
CA ASP A 266 -17.54 3.26 -27.40
C ASP A 266 -16.19 2.58 -27.33
N VAL A 267 -15.35 2.87 -28.32
CA VAL A 267 -13.92 2.53 -28.25
C VAL A 267 -13.21 3.66 -27.49
N ILE A 268 -12.70 3.34 -26.30
CA ILE A 268 -11.94 4.27 -25.46
C ILE A 268 -10.55 3.70 -25.26
N ARG A 269 -9.54 4.32 -25.90
CA ARG A 269 -8.16 3.82 -25.95
C ARG A 269 -8.13 2.36 -26.45
N ASP A 270 -7.69 1.43 -25.61
CA ASP A 270 -7.52 0.00 -25.86
C ASP A 270 -8.71 -0.83 -25.32
N SER A 271 -9.88 -0.20 -25.17
CA SER A 271 -11.07 -0.84 -24.60
C SER A 271 -12.32 -0.58 -25.41
N VAL A 272 -13.28 -1.50 -25.31
CA VAL A 272 -14.65 -1.34 -25.80
C VAL A 272 -15.57 -1.23 -24.60
N THR A 273 -16.25 -0.10 -24.45
CA THR A 273 -17.09 0.23 -23.30
C THR A 273 -18.55 0.27 -23.71
N VAL A 274 -19.40 -0.48 -23.01
CA VAL A 274 -20.86 -0.43 -23.19
C VAL A 274 -21.44 0.52 -22.14
N ILE A 275 -22.27 1.47 -22.58
CA ILE A 275 -22.97 2.41 -21.71
C ILE A 275 -24.48 2.21 -21.81
N ALA A 276 -25.15 2.29 -20.66
CA ALA A 276 -26.57 2.01 -20.52
C ALA A 276 -27.21 2.80 -19.38
N GLY A 277 -28.55 2.83 -19.36
CA GLY A 277 -29.33 3.42 -18.27
C GLY A 277 -29.25 2.63 -16.96
N THR A 278 -28.85 1.35 -17.02
CA THR A 278 -28.66 0.47 -15.85
C THR A 278 -27.36 -0.31 -15.98
N TYR A 279 -26.76 -0.70 -14.85
CA TYR A 279 -25.53 -1.50 -14.87
C TYR A 279 -25.77 -2.90 -15.45
N GLU A 280 -26.94 -3.48 -15.19
CA GLU A 280 -27.34 -4.79 -15.70
C GLU A 280 -27.42 -4.82 -17.23
N ALA A 281 -27.93 -3.76 -17.85
CA ALA A 281 -27.96 -3.62 -19.31
C ALA A 281 -26.56 -3.42 -19.89
N ALA A 282 -25.72 -2.57 -19.28
CA ALA A 282 -24.33 -2.39 -19.69
C ALA A 282 -23.55 -3.72 -19.62
N LEU A 283 -23.71 -4.48 -18.53
CA LEU A 283 -23.06 -5.78 -18.34
C LEU A 283 -23.58 -6.83 -19.33
N LYS A 284 -24.87 -6.83 -19.64
CA LYS A 284 -25.43 -7.73 -20.66
C LYS A 284 -24.85 -7.43 -22.04
N GLY A 285 -24.74 -6.16 -22.41
CA GLY A 285 -24.14 -5.75 -23.67
C GLY A 285 -22.65 -6.08 -23.73
N GLU A 286 -21.90 -5.84 -22.66
CA GLU A 286 -20.47 -6.16 -22.61
C GLU A 286 -20.20 -7.66 -22.78
N LYS A 287 -21.00 -8.52 -22.14
CA LYS A 287 -20.89 -9.98 -22.28
C LYS A 287 -21.20 -10.49 -23.69
N LEU A 288 -21.98 -9.72 -24.46
CA LEU A 288 -22.33 -10.04 -25.84
C LEU A 288 -21.25 -9.58 -26.84
N LEU A 289 -20.35 -8.66 -26.46
CA LEU A 289 -19.34 -8.10 -27.35
C LEU A 289 -18.46 -9.18 -27.98
N GLN A 290 -18.29 -9.06 -29.30
CA GLN A 290 -17.28 -9.77 -30.08
C GLN A 290 -16.31 -8.74 -30.65
N VAL A 291 -15.13 -8.66 -30.05
CA VAL A 291 -14.11 -7.67 -30.40
C VAL A 291 -12.94 -8.37 -31.09
N GLU A 292 -12.55 -7.87 -32.25
CA GLU A 292 -11.31 -8.25 -32.91
C GLU A 292 -10.21 -7.28 -32.50
N TRP A 293 -9.14 -7.83 -31.94
CA TRP A 293 -7.97 -7.10 -31.49
C TRP A 293 -6.82 -7.22 -32.49
N SER A 294 -5.95 -6.22 -32.55
CA SER A 294 -4.68 -6.35 -33.29
C SER A 294 -3.80 -7.46 -32.68
N HIS A 295 -2.81 -7.95 -33.43
CA HIS A 295 -1.83 -8.96 -32.95
C HIS A 295 -2.41 -10.32 -32.50
N ALA A 296 -3.62 -10.69 -32.95
CA ALA A 296 -4.28 -11.93 -32.54
C ALA A 296 -3.46 -13.21 -32.76
N GLU A 297 -2.64 -13.29 -33.82
CA GLU A 297 -1.76 -14.45 -34.08
C GLU A 297 -0.61 -14.55 -33.06
N GLN A 298 0.00 -13.42 -32.70
CA GLN A 298 1.04 -13.37 -31.68
C GLN A 298 0.46 -13.74 -30.32
N ASP A 299 -0.69 -13.16 -29.96
CA ASP A 299 -1.38 -13.47 -28.71
C ASP A 299 -1.63 -14.98 -28.60
N ALA A 300 -2.15 -15.61 -29.66
CA ALA A 300 -2.46 -17.03 -29.68
C ALA A 300 -1.25 -17.96 -29.45
N SER A 301 -0.02 -17.48 -29.63
CA SER A 301 1.22 -18.24 -29.34
C SER A 301 1.74 -18.11 -27.90
N TYR A 302 1.18 -17.22 -27.08
CA TYR A 302 1.72 -16.97 -25.74
C TYR A 302 1.35 -18.07 -24.73
N ASN A 303 2.35 -18.62 -24.03
CA ASN A 303 2.19 -19.56 -22.92
C ASN A 303 3.07 -19.18 -21.73
N SER A 304 2.52 -19.19 -20.51
CA SER A 304 3.27 -18.80 -19.31
C SER A 304 4.45 -19.72 -18.99
N ASP A 305 4.30 -21.04 -19.20
CA ASP A 305 5.38 -22.00 -18.93
C ASP A 305 6.58 -21.76 -19.88
N GLU A 306 6.33 -21.48 -21.16
CA GLU A 306 7.37 -21.23 -22.17
C GLU A 306 8.09 -19.90 -21.93
N GLU A 307 7.33 -18.85 -21.59
CA GLU A 307 7.91 -17.57 -21.23
C GLU A 307 8.78 -17.69 -19.97
N LEU A 308 8.33 -18.47 -18.97
CA LEU A 308 9.12 -18.68 -17.77
C LEU A 308 10.44 -19.41 -18.09
N GLU A 309 10.44 -20.43 -18.95
CA GLU A 309 11.69 -21.07 -19.41
C GLU A 309 12.63 -20.09 -20.13
N ARG A 310 12.09 -19.15 -20.92
CA ARG A 310 12.87 -18.07 -21.55
C ARG A 310 13.55 -17.19 -20.49
N LEU A 311 12.80 -16.75 -19.46
CA LEU A 311 13.36 -15.93 -18.38
C LEU A 311 14.44 -16.66 -17.59
N LYS A 312 14.28 -17.98 -17.36
CA LYS A 312 15.30 -18.82 -16.71
C LYS A 312 16.58 -18.85 -17.53
N ALA A 313 16.49 -19.06 -18.85
CA ALA A 313 17.65 -19.05 -19.72
C ALA A 313 18.41 -17.72 -19.67
N ILE A 314 17.68 -16.59 -19.65
CA ILE A 314 18.27 -15.24 -19.52
C ILE A 314 18.95 -15.03 -18.17
N ALA A 315 18.42 -15.64 -17.10
CA ALA A 315 19.02 -15.53 -15.78
C ALA A 315 20.44 -16.13 -15.75
N TYR A 316 20.67 -17.23 -16.47
CA TYR A 316 21.97 -17.89 -16.63
C TYR A 316 22.87 -17.25 -17.69
N ASP A 317 22.34 -16.42 -18.59
CA ASP A 317 23.12 -15.79 -19.65
C ASP A 317 23.92 -14.59 -19.11
N GLU A 318 25.17 -14.83 -18.72
CA GLU A 318 26.10 -13.82 -18.22
C GLU A 318 26.40 -12.70 -19.24
N SER A 319 26.16 -12.91 -20.54
CA SER A 319 26.32 -11.87 -21.55
C SER A 319 25.25 -10.78 -21.46
N ARG A 320 24.12 -11.07 -20.79
CA ARG A 320 23.09 -10.09 -20.47
C ARG A 320 23.56 -9.30 -19.26
N GLU A 321 23.87 -8.02 -19.44
CA GLU A 321 24.26 -7.18 -18.30
C GLU A 321 23.07 -6.91 -17.39
N GLY A 322 23.27 -7.08 -16.08
CA GLY A 322 22.29 -6.74 -15.05
C GLY A 322 22.57 -5.36 -14.47
N ILE A 323 21.52 -4.64 -14.06
CA ILE A 323 21.65 -3.35 -13.40
C ILE A 323 21.67 -3.57 -11.89
N ASP A 324 22.75 -3.12 -11.22
CA ASP A 324 22.83 -3.11 -9.76
C ASP A 324 21.82 -2.11 -9.16
N VAL A 325 20.78 -2.62 -8.53
CA VAL A 325 19.72 -1.80 -7.91
C VAL A 325 19.98 -1.47 -6.44
N MET A 326 21.04 -2.02 -5.85
CA MET A 326 21.32 -1.88 -4.41
C MET A 326 22.16 -0.66 -4.06
N GLY A 327 22.77 0.02 -5.03
CA GLY A 327 23.65 1.17 -4.78
C GLY A 327 23.02 2.28 -3.92
N HIS A 328 21.77 2.65 -4.17
CA HIS A 328 21.08 3.66 -3.38
C HIS A 328 20.75 3.18 -1.95
N TRP A 329 20.50 1.88 -1.76
CA TRP A 329 20.28 1.28 -0.45
C TRP A 329 21.59 1.21 0.36
N ARG A 330 22.71 0.84 -0.26
CA ARG A 330 24.04 0.86 0.39
C ARG A 330 24.36 2.25 0.96
N ALA A 331 24.05 3.30 0.21
CA ALA A 331 24.21 4.69 0.67
C ALA A 331 23.30 5.02 1.87
N ARG A 332 22.04 4.57 1.85
CA ARG A 332 21.07 4.82 2.94
C ARG A 332 21.37 4.02 4.21
N LEU A 333 21.88 2.80 4.07
CA LEU A 333 22.10 1.84 5.15
C LEU A 333 23.51 1.88 5.74
N ARG A 334 24.41 2.76 5.25
CA ARG A 334 25.73 3.12 5.83
C ARG A 334 26.49 1.95 6.47
N GLY A 335 26.83 0.93 5.68
CA GLY A 335 27.66 -0.21 6.12
C GLY A 335 26.89 -1.35 6.80
N GLN A 336 25.56 -1.29 6.87
CA GLN A 336 24.72 -2.43 7.28
C GLN A 336 24.49 -3.45 6.12
N VAL A 337 25.12 -3.24 4.97
CA VAL A 337 24.99 -4.04 3.75
C VAL A 337 26.39 -4.24 3.18
N GLY A 338 26.66 -5.44 2.67
CA GLY A 338 27.90 -5.75 1.97
C GLY A 338 28.17 -4.84 0.76
N GLN A 339 29.45 -4.68 0.42
CA GLN A 339 29.88 -3.89 -0.72
C GLN A 339 29.62 -4.63 -2.05
N ALA A 340 29.40 -3.92 -3.14
CA ALA A 340 29.38 -4.57 -4.48
C ALA A 340 30.79 -4.81 -5.04
N GLU A 341 31.74 -3.96 -4.65
CA GLU A 341 33.10 -3.99 -5.20
C GLU A 341 33.81 -5.29 -4.83
N GLY A 342 34.48 -5.90 -5.80
CA GLY A 342 35.22 -7.14 -5.59
C GLY A 342 34.36 -8.40 -5.54
N LEU A 343 33.05 -8.32 -5.79
CA LEU A 343 32.14 -9.48 -5.71
C LEU A 343 32.42 -10.49 -6.83
N ASP A 344 32.56 -10.02 -8.08
CA ASP A 344 32.79 -10.91 -9.22
C ASP A 344 34.12 -11.65 -9.08
N GLU A 345 35.17 -10.98 -8.61
CA GLU A 345 36.46 -11.59 -8.31
C GLU A 345 36.37 -12.60 -7.17
N ALA A 346 35.59 -12.31 -6.12
CA ALA A 346 35.37 -13.24 -5.02
C ALA A 346 34.65 -14.51 -5.47
N LEU A 347 33.59 -14.36 -6.28
CA LEU A 347 32.86 -15.50 -6.84
C LEU A 347 33.74 -16.31 -7.79
N ALA A 348 34.56 -15.65 -8.62
CA ALA A 348 35.44 -16.33 -9.59
C ALA A 348 36.64 -17.04 -8.94
N SER A 349 37.09 -16.58 -7.77
CA SER A 349 38.25 -17.15 -7.06
C SER A 349 37.90 -18.12 -5.94
N ALA A 350 36.61 -18.28 -5.60
CA ALA A 350 36.16 -19.17 -4.55
C ALA A 350 36.34 -20.65 -4.94
N ASP A 351 36.73 -21.48 -3.97
CA ASP A 351 36.84 -22.93 -4.15
C ASP A 351 35.48 -23.61 -4.38
N GLU A 352 34.42 -23.06 -3.78
CA GLU A 352 33.05 -23.55 -3.90
C GLU A 352 32.07 -22.39 -4.10
N VAL A 353 31.23 -22.51 -5.14
CA VAL A 353 30.17 -21.55 -5.47
C VAL A 353 28.82 -22.26 -5.51
N HIS A 354 27.87 -21.75 -4.73
CA HIS A 354 26.53 -22.29 -4.61
C HIS A 354 25.57 -21.48 -5.47
N GLN A 355 24.95 -22.13 -6.46
CA GLN A 355 24.02 -21.48 -7.38
C GLN A 355 22.67 -22.19 -7.42
N ARG A 356 21.57 -21.44 -7.26
CA ARG A 356 20.19 -21.96 -7.36
C ARG A 356 19.30 -20.97 -8.11
N LEU A 357 18.35 -21.51 -8.87
CA LEU A 357 17.37 -20.74 -9.61
C LEU A 357 15.97 -20.95 -9.01
N TYR A 358 15.27 -19.84 -8.81
CA TYR A 358 13.89 -19.76 -8.35
C TYR A 358 13.03 -19.00 -9.35
N THR A 359 11.72 -19.20 -9.30
CA THR A 359 10.76 -18.50 -10.16
C THR A 359 9.54 -18.03 -9.40
N THR A 360 8.87 -16.99 -9.92
CA THR A 360 7.57 -16.55 -9.43
C THR A 360 6.59 -16.38 -10.58
N GLY A 361 5.32 -16.72 -10.38
CA GLY A 361 4.23 -16.54 -11.35
C GLY A 361 3.62 -15.14 -11.31
N PHE A 362 2.71 -14.85 -12.25
CA PHE A 362 1.93 -13.60 -12.22
C PHE A 362 0.93 -13.63 -11.06
N MET A 363 0.72 -12.49 -10.42
CA MET A 363 -0.24 -12.39 -9.32
C MET A 363 -1.20 -11.22 -9.52
N TYR A 364 -2.48 -11.45 -9.20
CA TYR A 364 -3.52 -10.42 -9.23
C TYR A 364 -3.83 -9.94 -7.81
N HIS A 365 -4.02 -8.63 -7.66
CA HIS A 365 -4.20 -7.93 -6.38
C HIS A 365 -5.43 -8.36 -5.56
N ALA A 366 -6.47 -8.86 -6.23
CA ALA A 366 -7.68 -9.39 -5.62
C ALA A 366 -8.41 -8.46 -4.63
N GLN A 367 -8.31 -7.12 -4.78
CA GLN A 367 -9.13 -6.16 -4.02
C GLN A 367 -10.62 -6.52 -4.11
N MET A 368 -11.37 -6.44 -3.01
CA MET A 368 -12.79 -6.84 -3.00
C MET A 368 -13.66 -5.88 -3.80
N GLU A 369 -13.43 -4.57 -3.65
CA GLU A 369 -14.02 -3.55 -4.52
C GLU A 369 -13.22 -3.49 -5.82
N THR A 370 -13.84 -3.84 -6.94
CA THR A 370 -13.24 -3.76 -8.26
C THR A 370 -12.99 -2.31 -8.68
N MET A 371 -12.21 -2.12 -9.76
CA MET A 371 -11.99 -0.80 -10.34
C MET A 371 -13.32 -0.15 -10.73
N ASN A 372 -13.55 1.07 -10.24
CA ASN A 372 -14.75 1.84 -10.52
C ASN A 372 -14.44 3.34 -10.48
N ALA A 373 -15.25 4.15 -11.15
CA ALA A 373 -15.14 5.60 -11.14
C ALA A 373 -16.51 6.24 -11.35
N VAL A 374 -16.77 7.36 -10.68
CA VAL A 374 -17.93 8.24 -10.98
C VAL A 374 -17.39 9.61 -11.36
N VAL A 375 -17.76 10.08 -12.54
CA VAL A 375 -17.40 11.41 -13.03
C VAL A 375 -18.64 12.11 -13.58
N ASP A 376 -18.80 13.37 -13.22
CA ASP A 376 -19.82 14.27 -13.77
C ASP A 376 -19.15 15.48 -14.43
N VAL A 377 -19.22 15.54 -15.75
CA VAL A 377 -18.66 16.60 -16.58
C VAL A 377 -19.77 17.60 -16.90
N THR A 378 -19.58 18.85 -16.47
CA THR A 378 -20.59 19.90 -16.57
C THR A 378 -20.02 21.14 -17.27
N ASP A 379 -20.83 22.20 -17.37
CA ASP A 379 -20.43 23.51 -17.90
C ASP A 379 -19.86 23.40 -19.33
N ASN A 380 -20.58 22.68 -20.20
CA ASN A 380 -20.16 22.39 -21.58
C ASN A 380 -18.76 21.76 -21.68
N GLY A 381 -18.45 20.85 -20.75
CA GLY A 381 -17.17 20.17 -20.71
C GLY A 381 -16.04 20.95 -20.06
N GLN A 382 -16.32 22.05 -19.35
CA GLN A 382 -15.31 22.91 -18.72
C GLN A 382 -15.08 22.63 -17.23
N LYS A 383 -15.93 21.82 -16.60
CA LYS A 383 -15.80 21.41 -15.19
C LYS A 383 -16.05 19.93 -15.03
N ALA A 384 -15.41 19.33 -14.03
CA ALA A 384 -15.66 17.93 -13.67
C ALA A 384 -15.70 17.74 -12.15
N GLU A 385 -16.68 16.97 -11.68
CA GLU A 385 -16.69 16.41 -10.34
C GLU A 385 -16.35 14.91 -10.41
N VAL A 386 -15.48 14.44 -9.51
CA VAL A 386 -14.95 13.08 -9.50
C VAL A 386 -15.11 12.49 -8.11
N TRP A 387 -15.78 11.33 -7.98
CA TRP A 387 -15.82 10.55 -6.74
C TRP A 387 -14.90 9.34 -6.88
N ALA A 388 -13.86 9.30 -6.05
CA ALA A 388 -12.72 8.40 -6.27
C ALA A 388 -12.24 7.72 -4.99
N GLY A 389 -12.33 6.38 -4.97
CA GLY A 389 -11.45 5.55 -4.14
C GLY A 389 -10.08 5.38 -4.84
N THR A 390 -9.13 6.27 -4.57
CA THR A 390 -7.80 6.30 -5.22
C THR A 390 -6.65 6.44 -4.22
N GLN A 391 -5.51 5.83 -4.53
CA GLN A 391 -4.28 6.02 -3.75
C GLN A 391 -3.55 7.33 -4.12
N GLY A 392 -3.82 7.90 -5.29
CA GLY A 392 -3.15 9.09 -5.84
C GLY A 392 -4.15 10.18 -6.27
N PRO A 393 -4.80 10.89 -5.33
CA PRO A 393 -5.80 11.90 -5.66
C PRO A 393 -5.26 13.03 -6.56
N THR A 394 -4.01 13.45 -6.38
CA THR A 394 -3.39 14.47 -7.23
C THR A 394 -3.32 14.01 -8.68
N GLN A 395 -2.83 12.79 -8.91
CA GLN A 395 -2.69 12.21 -10.24
C GLN A 395 -4.05 11.96 -10.87
N THR A 396 -5.04 11.50 -10.10
CA THR A 396 -6.42 11.32 -10.59
C THR A 396 -6.98 12.65 -11.12
N ARG A 397 -6.84 13.74 -10.35
CA ARG A 397 -7.29 15.08 -10.77
C ARG A 397 -6.58 15.56 -12.04
N MET A 398 -5.26 15.40 -12.10
CA MET A 398 -4.46 15.78 -13.27
C MET A 398 -4.87 15.00 -14.52
N ARG A 399 -5.05 13.67 -14.42
CA ARG A 399 -5.39 12.83 -15.57
C ARG A 399 -6.79 13.14 -16.12
N VAL A 400 -7.78 13.40 -15.25
CA VAL A 400 -9.12 13.81 -15.67
C VAL A 400 -9.08 15.18 -16.36
N ALA A 401 -8.32 16.14 -15.81
CA ALA A 401 -8.15 17.46 -16.42
C ALA A 401 -7.51 17.38 -17.81
N GLU A 402 -6.43 16.58 -17.93
CA GLU A 402 -5.71 16.34 -19.18
C GLU A 402 -6.62 15.78 -20.27
N VAL A 403 -7.36 14.70 -19.99
CA VAL A 403 -8.19 14.07 -21.02
C VAL A 403 -9.38 14.95 -21.44
N LEU A 404 -9.91 15.76 -20.53
CA LEU A 404 -10.98 16.69 -20.84
C LEU A 404 -10.49 17.96 -21.54
N GLY A 405 -9.19 18.26 -21.45
CA GLY A 405 -8.56 19.47 -21.96
C GLY A 405 -8.91 20.72 -21.14
N ILE A 406 -9.03 20.58 -19.81
CA ILE A 406 -9.44 21.66 -18.89
C ILE A 406 -8.37 21.95 -17.83
N PRO A 407 -8.38 23.14 -17.20
CA PRO A 407 -7.50 23.42 -16.07
C PRO A 407 -7.73 22.46 -14.90
N VAL A 408 -6.66 22.08 -14.18
CA VAL A 408 -6.71 21.13 -13.06
C VAL A 408 -7.60 21.63 -11.92
N GLU A 409 -7.65 22.95 -11.71
CA GLU A 409 -8.51 23.63 -10.75
C GLU A 409 -10.01 23.52 -11.06
N ASN A 410 -10.38 23.18 -12.30
CA ASN A 410 -11.77 22.93 -12.68
C ASN A 410 -12.22 21.48 -12.42
N VAL A 411 -11.34 20.65 -11.86
CA VAL A 411 -11.65 19.28 -11.45
C VAL A 411 -11.75 19.22 -9.93
N THR A 412 -12.97 19.03 -9.43
CA THR A 412 -13.22 18.77 -8.00
C THR A 412 -13.18 17.26 -7.76
N LEU A 413 -12.34 16.82 -6.82
CA LEU A 413 -12.25 15.40 -6.45
C LEU A 413 -12.73 15.19 -5.01
N HIS A 414 -13.78 14.38 -4.88
CA HIS A 414 -14.34 13.87 -3.66
C HIS A 414 -13.60 12.59 -3.27
N ARG A 415 -12.83 12.65 -2.18
CA ARG A 415 -12.00 11.53 -1.72
C ARG A 415 -12.89 10.49 -1.03
N ASN A 416 -13.00 9.30 -1.62
CA ASN A 416 -13.69 8.17 -1.03
C ASN A 416 -12.69 7.17 -0.43
N PHE A 417 -13.18 6.37 0.51
CA PHE A 417 -12.53 5.15 0.98
C PHE A 417 -12.46 4.12 -0.16
N MET A 418 -11.56 3.16 -0.02
CA MET A 418 -11.38 2.06 -0.98
C MET A 418 -11.65 0.71 -0.31
N GLY A 419 -12.33 -0.20 -1.02
CA GLY A 419 -12.51 -1.59 -0.61
C GLY A 419 -11.31 -2.47 -0.97
N GLY A 420 -10.10 -2.01 -0.60
CA GLY A 420 -8.82 -2.58 -0.97
C GLY A 420 -8.16 -1.85 -2.15
N GLY A 421 -6.83 -1.87 -2.19
CA GLY A 421 -6.04 -1.24 -3.24
C GLY A 421 -4.79 -2.05 -3.58
N PHE A 422 -4.01 -2.41 -2.56
CA PHE A 422 -2.85 -3.32 -2.66
C PHE A 422 -1.83 -2.94 -3.76
N GLY A 423 -1.84 -1.70 -4.27
CA GLY A 423 -1.03 -1.22 -5.40
C GLY A 423 -1.81 -1.06 -6.71
N ARG A 424 -2.94 -1.75 -6.90
CA ARG A 424 -3.79 -1.67 -8.11
C ARG A 424 -4.35 -0.27 -8.32
N LYS A 425 -4.81 0.36 -7.24
CA LYS A 425 -5.43 1.70 -7.24
C LYS A 425 -4.42 2.86 -7.17
N ALA A 426 -3.13 2.57 -7.37
CA ALA A 426 -2.06 3.57 -7.52
C ALA A 426 -1.58 3.73 -8.97
N VAL A 427 -2.11 2.94 -9.91
CA VAL A 427 -1.73 3.00 -11.33
C VAL A 427 -2.10 4.34 -11.94
N ARG A 428 -1.12 5.03 -12.55
CA ARG A 428 -1.27 6.39 -13.08
C ARG A 428 -2.01 6.50 -14.41
N SER A 429 -2.20 5.40 -15.14
CA SER A 429 -3.04 5.40 -16.34
C SER A 429 -4.48 5.83 -16.02
N HIS A 430 -4.95 5.52 -14.80
CA HIS A 430 -6.28 5.84 -14.27
C HIS A 430 -7.40 5.54 -15.28
N ASP A 431 -7.31 4.38 -15.95
CA ASP A 431 -8.12 4.08 -17.13
C ASP A 431 -9.63 4.18 -16.85
N ASN A 432 -10.09 3.69 -15.69
CA ASN A 432 -11.47 3.79 -15.24
C ASN A 432 -11.97 5.25 -15.10
N PHE A 433 -11.11 6.18 -14.64
CA PHE A 433 -11.47 7.59 -14.53
C PHE A 433 -11.45 8.29 -15.88
N VAL A 434 -10.53 7.92 -16.76
CA VAL A 434 -10.47 8.40 -18.14
C VAL A 434 -11.73 7.99 -18.90
N GLU A 435 -12.13 6.72 -18.80
CA GLU A 435 -13.37 6.21 -19.40
C GLU A 435 -14.58 7.00 -18.91
N ALA A 436 -14.73 7.14 -17.59
CA ALA A 436 -15.87 7.84 -17.01
C ALA A 436 -15.91 9.32 -17.43
N ALA A 437 -14.77 10.01 -17.46
CA ALA A 437 -14.70 11.41 -17.90
C ALA A 437 -15.04 11.58 -19.38
N MET A 438 -14.49 10.74 -20.25
CA MET A 438 -14.75 10.78 -21.69
C MET A 438 -16.22 10.50 -22.01
N LEU A 439 -16.80 9.48 -21.36
CA LEU A 439 -18.21 9.13 -21.51
C LEU A 439 -19.12 10.22 -20.96
N SER A 440 -18.82 10.76 -19.77
CA SER A 440 -19.64 11.81 -19.18
C SER A 440 -19.67 13.07 -20.06
N LYS A 441 -18.53 13.45 -20.64
CA LYS A 441 -18.46 14.54 -21.63
C LYS A 441 -19.26 14.24 -22.89
N LYS A 442 -19.18 13.01 -23.42
CA LYS A 442 -19.86 12.61 -24.67
C LYS A 442 -21.39 12.54 -24.51
N TYR A 443 -21.86 11.98 -23.40
CA TYR A 443 -23.27 11.71 -23.15
C TYR A 443 -23.97 12.80 -22.32
N GLU A 444 -23.24 13.84 -21.92
CA GLU A 444 -23.75 15.00 -21.16
C GLU A 444 -24.51 14.57 -19.90
N ALA A 445 -23.99 13.56 -19.20
CA ALA A 445 -24.59 12.98 -18.01
C ALA A 445 -23.49 12.49 -17.04
N PRO A 446 -23.77 12.38 -15.73
CA PRO A 446 -22.87 11.69 -14.82
C PRO A 446 -22.70 10.23 -15.26
N VAL A 447 -21.47 9.71 -15.26
CA VAL A 447 -21.19 8.33 -15.66
C VAL A 447 -20.48 7.58 -14.54
N LYS A 448 -21.03 6.41 -14.22
CA LYS A 448 -20.40 5.42 -13.34
C LYS A 448 -19.85 4.26 -14.15
N VAL A 449 -18.51 4.19 -14.25
CA VAL A 449 -17.81 3.05 -14.81
C VAL A 449 -17.58 2.02 -13.70
N ILE A 450 -17.96 0.77 -13.95
CA ILE A 450 -17.69 -0.37 -13.06
C ILE A 450 -17.03 -1.45 -13.90
N TRP A 451 -15.84 -1.88 -13.53
CA TRP A 451 -15.25 -3.09 -14.08
C TRP A 451 -15.80 -4.29 -13.31
N SER A 452 -16.40 -5.26 -14.02
CA SER A 452 -16.77 -6.54 -13.41
C SER A 452 -15.54 -7.23 -12.83
N ARG A 453 -15.72 -8.21 -11.94
CA ARG A 453 -14.58 -8.98 -11.40
C ARG A 453 -13.80 -9.64 -12.54
N GLU A 454 -14.52 -10.21 -13.49
CA GLU A 454 -13.96 -10.84 -14.68
C GLU A 454 -13.12 -9.84 -15.47
N ASN A 455 -13.66 -8.64 -15.76
CA ASN A 455 -12.93 -7.66 -16.55
C ASN A 455 -11.76 -7.02 -15.79
N ASP A 456 -11.87 -6.79 -14.48
CA ASP A 456 -10.76 -6.30 -13.68
C ASP A 456 -9.64 -7.35 -13.57
N LEU A 457 -9.98 -8.63 -13.58
CA LEU A 457 -9.03 -9.74 -13.57
C LEU A 457 -8.44 -10.02 -14.96
N ILE A 458 -9.19 -9.80 -16.06
CA ILE A 458 -8.72 -9.90 -17.46
C ILE A 458 -7.81 -8.72 -17.81
N ALA A 459 -8.25 -7.50 -17.50
CA ALA A 459 -7.51 -6.26 -17.67
C ALA A 459 -6.58 -5.97 -16.49
N GLY A 460 -6.28 -7.00 -15.70
CA GLY A 460 -5.45 -6.91 -14.51
C GLY A 460 -4.10 -6.30 -14.85
N HIS A 461 -3.59 -5.49 -13.93
CA HIS A 461 -2.17 -5.18 -13.93
C HIS A 461 -1.54 -6.10 -12.90
N TYR A 462 -0.77 -7.10 -13.33
CA TYR A 462 -0.29 -8.15 -12.46
C TYR A 462 1.01 -7.78 -11.75
N ARG A 463 1.29 -8.35 -10.59
CA ARG A 463 2.68 -8.49 -10.14
C ARG A 463 3.41 -9.31 -11.22
N PRO A 464 4.57 -8.85 -11.74
CA PRO A 464 5.28 -9.57 -12.78
C PRO A 464 5.72 -10.95 -12.28
N HIS A 465 5.68 -11.93 -13.17
CA HIS A 465 6.40 -13.18 -13.02
C HIS A 465 7.89 -12.93 -13.27
N GLY A 466 8.75 -13.87 -12.86
CA GLY A 466 10.19 -13.69 -13.04
C GLY A 466 11.03 -14.88 -12.66
N ALA A 467 12.30 -14.82 -13.05
CA ALA A 467 13.34 -15.76 -12.67
C ALA A 467 14.36 -15.09 -11.74
N HIS A 468 14.87 -15.84 -10.78
CA HIS A 468 15.77 -15.36 -9.73
C HIS A 468 16.92 -16.36 -9.56
N LEU A 469 18.09 -15.99 -10.06
CA LEU A 469 19.32 -16.76 -9.89
C LEU A 469 20.09 -16.22 -8.67
N VAL A 470 20.27 -17.05 -7.66
CA VAL A 470 21.07 -16.73 -6.47
C VAL A 470 22.38 -17.48 -6.56
N THR A 471 23.48 -16.75 -6.43
CA THR A 471 24.86 -17.26 -6.44
C THR A 471 25.56 -16.76 -5.19
N ALA A 472 26.17 -17.66 -4.43
CA ALA A 472 26.85 -17.30 -3.19
C ALA A 472 28.06 -18.20 -2.90
N THR A 473 28.91 -17.74 -1.99
CA THR A 473 30.00 -18.53 -1.38
C THR A 473 29.72 -18.68 0.11
N ARG A 474 30.53 -19.51 0.79
CA ARG A 474 30.52 -19.66 2.24
C ARG A 474 31.93 -19.46 2.79
N ASN A 475 32.01 -18.84 3.96
CA ASN A 475 33.25 -18.79 4.73
C ASN A 475 33.50 -20.09 5.51
N ASP A 476 34.62 -20.16 6.23
CA ASP A 476 35.03 -21.33 7.04
C ASP A 476 34.03 -21.72 8.15
N ARG A 477 33.13 -20.81 8.54
CA ARG A 477 32.04 -21.09 9.51
C ARG A 477 30.80 -21.67 8.82
N GLY A 478 30.81 -21.83 7.50
CA GLY A 478 29.66 -22.20 6.67
C GLY A 478 28.67 -21.06 6.44
N ALA A 479 28.96 -19.84 6.89
CA ALA A 479 28.08 -18.68 6.69
C ALA A 479 28.26 -18.08 5.30
N ILE A 480 27.17 -17.63 4.67
CA ILE A 480 27.24 -16.85 3.43
C ILE A 480 28.04 -15.57 3.67
N ASP A 481 29.05 -15.33 2.84
CA ASP A 481 29.94 -14.16 2.90
C ASP A 481 29.93 -13.32 1.62
N ASN A 482 29.73 -13.93 0.44
CA ASN A 482 29.49 -13.26 -0.82
C ASN A 482 28.14 -13.68 -1.41
N PHE A 483 27.33 -12.72 -1.88
CA PHE A 483 25.97 -12.98 -2.36
C PHE A 483 25.63 -12.10 -3.57
N LEU A 484 25.36 -12.76 -4.69
CA LEU A 484 24.79 -12.20 -5.89
C LEU A 484 23.39 -12.76 -6.09
N HIS A 485 22.40 -11.89 -6.25
CA HIS A 485 21.07 -12.30 -6.67
C HIS A 485 20.66 -11.53 -7.91
N ARG A 486 20.47 -12.27 -8.99
CA ARG A 486 20.15 -11.78 -10.32
C ARG A 486 18.69 -12.07 -10.63
N THR A 487 17.91 -11.02 -10.87
CA THR A 487 16.47 -11.08 -11.15
C THR A 487 16.21 -10.77 -12.62
N VAL A 488 15.38 -11.58 -13.27
CA VAL A 488 14.90 -11.34 -14.64
C VAL A 488 13.39 -11.17 -14.57
N SER A 489 12.90 -9.98 -14.86
CA SER A 489 11.49 -9.61 -14.69
C SER A 489 11.16 -8.36 -15.51
N ASP A 490 9.87 -8.20 -15.79
CA ASP A 490 9.30 -6.94 -16.29
C ASP A 490 9.35 -5.85 -15.19
N GLU A 491 9.32 -4.58 -15.59
CA GLU A 491 9.37 -3.41 -14.72
C GLU A 491 7.97 -2.82 -14.52
N PRO A 492 7.39 -2.91 -13.31
CA PRO A 492 6.05 -2.42 -13.00
C PRO A 492 5.74 -0.97 -13.40
N LEU A 493 6.74 -0.07 -13.41
CA LEU A 493 6.52 1.32 -13.84
C LEU A 493 6.12 1.45 -15.30
N ARG A 494 6.50 0.51 -16.18
CA ARG A 494 6.20 0.57 -17.62
C ARG A 494 4.70 0.76 -17.88
N TRP A 495 3.84 0.04 -17.16
CA TRP A 495 2.38 0.19 -17.25
C TRP A 495 1.80 0.97 -16.07
N GLY A 496 2.41 0.87 -14.89
CA GLY A 496 1.94 1.54 -13.67
C GLY A 496 2.10 3.05 -13.70
N ASP A 497 3.15 3.58 -14.35
CA ASP A 497 3.48 5.00 -14.46
C ASP A 497 4.33 5.26 -15.72
N PRO A 498 3.73 5.16 -16.94
CA PRO A 498 4.48 5.19 -18.20
C PRO A 498 5.28 6.48 -18.40
N GLU A 499 4.71 7.62 -18.01
CA GLU A 499 5.38 8.93 -18.09
C GLU A 499 6.69 8.93 -17.29
N ARG A 500 6.67 8.40 -16.06
CA ARG A 500 7.88 8.28 -15.22
C ARG A 500 8.88 7.28 -15.80
N PHE A 501 8.39 6.20 -16.39
CA PHE A 501 9.24 5.21 -17.06
C PHE A 501 9.99 5.84 -18.25
N GLU A 502 9.30 6.67 -19.05
CA GLU A 502 9.85 7.34 -20.24
C GLU A 502 10.74 8.55 -19.92
N SER A 503 10.41 9.36 -18.91
CA SER A 503 11.01 10.69 -18.65
C SER A 503 12.42 10.69 -18.03
N GLY A 504 13.13 9.57 -18.01
CA GLY A 504 14.56 9.54 -17.64
C GLY A 504 14.94 8.80 -16.36
N GLY A 505 14.46 7.56 -16.14
CA GLY A 505 14.99 6.78 -15.04
C GLY A 505 14.51 5.34 -14.93
N SER A 506 14.64 4.55 -16.00
CA SER A 506 14.52 3.10 -16.05
C SER A 506 15.60 2.39 -15.21
N ARG A 507 15.73 2.74 -13.92
CA ARG A 507 16.29 1.82 -12.95
C ARG A 507 15.18 0.79 -12.69
N PRO A 508 15.48 -0.53 -12.73
CA PRO A 508 14.52 -1.59 -12.45
C PRO A 508 14.17 -1.65 -10.96
N TYR A 509 13.69 -0.51 -10.46
CA TYR A 509 13.58 -0.24 -9.05
C TYR A 509 12.46 -1.07 -8.48
N LEU A 510 11.28 -1.14 -9.12
CA LEU A 510 10.13 -1.83 -8.52
C LEU A 510 10.22 -3.35 -8.68
N ALA A 511 10.73 -3.84 -9.81
CA ALA A 511 10.95 -5.27 -10.03
C ALA A 511 11.82 -5.91 -8.93
N ALA A 512 12.73 -5.13 -8.35
CA ALA A 512 13.62 -5.54 -7.27
C ALA A 512 13.65 -4.52 -6.11
N SER A 513 12.51 -3.90 -5.80
CA SER A 513 12.39 -2.98 -4.66
C SER A 513 12.38 -3.73 -3.34
N PHE A 514 12.69 -3.02 -2.25
CA PHE A 514 12.57 -3.53 -0.87
C PHE A 514 13.42 -4.76 -0.52
N TRP A 515 14.55 -4.95 -1.21
CA TRP A 515 15.62 -5.87 -0.79
C TRP A 515 16.20 -5.56 0.60
N ASN A 516 15.96 -4.34 1.09
CA ASN A 516 16.44 -3.80 2.35
C ASN A 516 15.83 -4.42 3.62
N GLY A 517 14.76 -5.22 3.49
CA GLY A 517 14.13 -5.85 4.65
C GLY A 517 15.13 -6.74 5.40
N ALA A 518 15.93 -7.52 4.68
CA ALA A 518 16.57 -8.73 5.19
C ALA A 518 17.97 -8.90 4.60
N ILE A 519 18.79 -7.86 4.69
CA ILE A 519 20.20 -7.94 4.31
C ILE A 519 20.98 -8.46 5.51
N TYR A 520 21.73 -9.53 5.30
CA TYR A 520 22.53 -10.22 6.29
C TYR A 520 23.79 -9.41 6.62
N PRO A 521 23.95 -8.86 7.83
CA PRO A 521 25.16 -8.14 8.23
C PRO A 521 26.46 -8.93 8.04
N ALA A 522 26.39 -10.27 8.13
CA ALA A 522 27.53 -11.14 7.93
C ALA A 522 28.00 -11.23 6.46
N VAL A 523 27.17 -10.80 5.48
CA VAL A 523 27.53 -10.83 4.07
C VAL A 523 28.40 -9.63 3.73
N GLU A 524 29.67 -9.88 3.48
CA GLU A 524 30.68 -8.87 3.19
C GLU A 524 30.48 -8.23 1.83
N LYS A 525 30.13 -9.05 0.81
CA LYS A 525 29.90 -8.57 -0.56
C LYS A 525 28.51 -8.92 -1.05
N PHE A 526 27.78 -7.90 -1.50
CA PHE A 526 26.37 -8.02 -1.87
C PHE A 526 26.02 -7.21 -3.12
N ARG A 527 25.45 -7.90 -4.11
CA ARG A 527 24.86 -7.26 -5.30
C ARG A 527 23.51 -7.87 -5.65
N GLY A 528 22.56 -6.99 -5.95
CA GLY A 528 21.25 -7.34 -6.48
C GLY A 528 21.15 -6.79 -7.89
N ASP A 529 21.18 -7.67 -8.87
CA ASP A 529 21.14 -7.32 -10.29
C ASP A 529 19.76 -7.55 -10.86
N VAL A 530 19.32 -6.66 -11.75
CA VAL A 530 18.11 -6.88 -12.54
C VAL A 530 18.38 -6.80 -14.03
N VAL A 531 17.93 -7.81 -14.75
CA VAL A 531 17.80 -7.82 -16.20
C VAL A 531 16.33 -7.56 -16.53
N MET A 532 16.04 -6.41 -17.14
CA MET A 532 14.68 -6.07 -17.53
C MET A 532 14.27 -6.86 -18.77
N GLU A 533 13.15 -7.58 -18.66
CA GLU A 533 12.53 -8.31 -19.77
C GLU A 533 11.07 -7.89 -19.89
N PHE A 534 10.74 -7.18 -20.95
CA PHE A 534 9.39 -6.63 -21.13
C PHE A 534 8.46 -7.67 -21.74
N THR A 535 7.31 -7.83 -21.11
CA THR A 535 6.22 -8.69 -21.56
C THR A 535 5.07 -7.82 -22.07
N ASP A 536 4.21 -8.41 -22.90
CA ASP A 536 3.00 -7.73 -23.39
C ASP A 536 1.87 -7.71 -22.35
N THR A 537 2.03 -8.41 -21.22
CA THR A 537 1.06 -8.35 -20.12
C THR A 537 1.18 -7.04 -19.37
N ARG A 538 0.05 -6.46 -18.96
CA ARG A 538 0.07 -5.26 -18.11
C ARG A 538 0.55 -5.68 -16.71
N VAL A 539 1.62 -5.04 -16.23
CA VAL A 539 2.16 -5.31 -14.89
C VAL A 539 2.12 -4.06 -14.02
N CYS A 540 1.91 -4.21 -12.71
CA CYS A 540 2.09 -3.11 -11.77
C CYS A 540 2.56 -3.60 -10.40
N ALA A 541 2.89 -2.65 -9.53
CA ALA A 541 3.26 -2.97 -8.17
C ALA A 541 2.06 -3.59 -7.44
N MET A 542 2.28 -4.74 -6.83
CA MET A 542 1.44 -5.25 -5.77
C MET A 542 2.06 -4.89 -4.41
N ARG A 543 1.32 -5.04 -3.31
CA ARG A 543 1.86 -4.93 -1.95
C ARG A 543 3.17 -5.72 -1.82
N GLY A 544 4.13 -5.20 -1.05
CA GLY A 544 5.49 -5.74 -1.00
C GLY A 544 6.35 -5.54 -2.26
N ILE A 545 5.77 -5.13 -3.39
CA ILE A 545 6.45 -4.86 -4.67
C ILE A 545 7.38 -6.03 -5.09
N GLY A 546 8.64 -5.77 -5.45
CA GLY A 546 9.62 -6.81 -5.77
C GLY A 546 10.11 -7.61 -4.57
N GLY A 547 9.86 -7.13 -3.33
CA GLY A 547 10.37 -7.72 -2.10
C GLY A 547 9.83 -9.12 -1.82
N VAL A 548 8.60 -9.43 -2.23
CA VAL A 548 8.00 -10.77 -2.05
C VAL A 548 8.73 -11.80 -2.90
N ALA A 549 8.94 -11.48 -4.18
CA ALA A 549 9.60 -12.39 -5.12
C ALA A 549 11.07 -12.60 -4.75
N THR A 550 11.75 -11.52 -4.33
CA THR A 550 13.17 -11.60 -3.99
C THR A 550 13.39 -12.25 -2.63
N ALA A 551 12.50 -12.03 -1.65
CA ALA A 551 12.54 -12.73 -0.37
C ALA A 551 12.30 -14.23 -0.52
N PHE A 552 11.40 -14.66 -1.41
CA PHE A 552 11.20 -16.08 -1.68
C PHE A 552 12.51 -16.77 -2.11
N ALA A 553 13.17 -16.25 -3.15
CA ALA A 553 14.44 -16.80 -3.62
C ALA A 553 15.54 -16.74 -2.54
N ARG A 554 15.69 -15.60 -1.86
CA ARG A 554 16.73 -15.40 -0.84
C ARG A 554 16.53 -16.32 0.37
N GLU A 555 15.34 -16.38 0.95
CA GLU A 555 15.08 -17.13 2.18
C GLU A 555 15.03 -18.65 1.94
N CYS A 556 14.59 -19.10 0.76
CA CYS A 556 14.72 -20.51 0.39
C CYS A 556 16.19 -20.89 0.18
N PHE A 557 16.99 -20.01 -0.45
CA PHE A 557 18.42 -20.25 -0.62
C PHE A 557 19.16 -20.33 0.71
N VAL A 558 18.87 -19.42 1.65
CA VAL A 558 19.46 -19.46 2.99
C VAL A 558 19.10 -20.73 3.73
N ASP A 559 17.87 -21.22 3.59
CA ASP A 559 17.46 -22.51 4.14
C ASP A 559 18.24 -23.68 3.51
N GLU A 560 18.40 -23.69 2.19
CA GLU A 560 19.23 -24.69 1.49
C GLU A 560 20.69 -24.68 1.99
N MET A 561 21.28 -23.51 2.21
CA MET A 561 22.65 -23.38 2.75
C MET A 561 22.74 -23.90 4.20
N ALA A 562 21.73 -23.66 5.03
CA ALA A 562 21.67 -24.20 6.38
C ALA A 562 21.68 -25.74 6.36
N HIS A 563 20.85 -26.35 5.51
CA HIS A 563 20.81 -27.80 5.36
C HIS A 563 22.11 -28.39 4.78
N GLU A 564 22.73 -27.74 3.79
CA GLU A 564 24.01 -28.16 3.22
C GLU A 564 25.17 -28.10 4.23
N THR A 565 25.08 -27.24 5.24
CA THR A 565 26.06 -27.14 6.34
C THR A 565 25.70 -28.00 7.55
N GLY A 566 24.49 -28.58 7.60
CA GLY A 566 23.96 -29.27 8.77
C GLY A 566 23.66 -28.36 9.95
N ILE A 567 23.62 -27.04 9.74
CA ILE A 567 23.26 -26.05 10.76
C ILE A 567 21.73 -25.91 10.76
N ASP A 568 21.13 -25.82 11.95
CA ASP A 568 19.69 -25.57 12.08
C ASP A 568 19.26 -24.29 11.32
N PRO A 569 18.16 -24.29 10.56
CA PRO A 569 17.77 -23.15 9.73
C PRO A 569 17.50 -21.83 10.48
N LEU A 570 17.04 -21.89 11.74
CA LEU A 570 16.84 -20.71 12.56
C LEU A 570 18.18 -20.20 13.11
N GLU A 571 19.04 -21.10 13.58
CA GLU A 571 20.39 -20.75 14.05
C GLU A 571 21.29 -20.23 12.91
N TYR A 572 21.12 -20.73 11.68
CA TYR A 572 21.83 -20.21 10.52
C TYR A 572 21.46 -18.74 10.24
N ARG A 573 20.18 -18.39 10.34
CA ARG A 573 19.73 -16.99 10.24
C ARG A 573 20.28 -16.14 11.39
N ARG A 574 20.33 -16.67 12.61
CA ARG A 574 20.94 -15.97 13.75
C ARG A 574 22.43 -15.68 13.51
N MET A 575 23.17 -16.64 12.95
CA MET A 575 24.56 -16.46 12.56
C MET A 575 24.73 -15.36 11.50
N LEU A 576 23.84 -15.30 10.50
CA LEU A 576 23.87 -14.25 9.48
C LEU A 576 23.56 -12.84 10.02
N PHE A 577 22.89 -12.75 11.18
CA PHE A 577 22.53 -11.51 11.89
C PHE A 577 23.34 -11.28 13.17
N GLU A 578 24.51 -11.90 13.28
CA GLU A 578 25.43 -11.64 14.38
C GLU A 578 25.71 -10.13 14.50
N GLY A 579 25.67 -9.59 15.72
CA GLY A 579 25.84 -8.15 15.98
C GLY A 579 24.59 -7.28 15.79
N GLN A 580 23.40 -7.85 15.53
CA GLN A 580 22.12 -7.11 15.47
C GLN A 580 21.18 -7.49 16.62
N PRO A 581 21.21 -6.77 17.76
CA PRO A 581 20.42 -7.13 18.95
C PRO A 581 18.91 -7.23 18.70
N GLU A 582 18.35 -6.35 17.87
CA GLU A 582 16.92 -6.37 17.53
C GLU A 582 16.54 -7.66 16.78
N SER A 583 17.36 -8.09 15.82
CA SER A 583 17.14 -9.34 15.09
C SER A 583 17.32 -10.55 15.99
N GLN A 584 18.34 -10.56 16.85
CA GLN A 584 18.56 -11.65 17.81
C GLN A 584 17.35 -11.82 18.75
N LEU A 585 16.82 -10.71 19.26
CA LEU A 585 15.62 -10.71 20.11
C LEU A 585 14.39 -11.27 19.37
N VAL A 586 14.19 -10.90 18.10
CA VAL A 586 13.12 -11.44 17.26
C VAL A 586 13.27 -12.96 17.09
N PHE A 587 14.48 -13.46 16.83
CA PHE A 587 14.73 -14.89 16.68
C PHE A 587 14.58 -15.66 17.99
N ASP A 588 15.07 -15.13 19.12
CA ASP A 588 14.90 -15.74 20.45
C ASP A 588 13.41 -15.88 20.79
N THR A 589 12.67 -14.79 20.61
CA THR A 589 11.23 -14.77 20.86
C THR A 589 10.49 -15.73 19.94
N LEU A 590 10.85 -15.80 18.65
CA LEU A 590 10.23 -16.73 17.71
C LEU A 590 10.51 -18.19 18.12
N LYS A 591 11.76 -18.48 18.49
CA LYS A 591 12.21 -19.81 18.94
C LYS A 591 11.39 -20.31 20.13
N GLU A 592 11.19 -19.45 21.14
CA GLU A 592 10.39 -19.76 22.32
C GLU A 592 8.91 -19.95 21.98
N ARG A 593 8.33 -19.04 21.19
CA ARG A 593 6.90 -19.02 20.84
C ARG A 593 6.44 -20.26 20.09
N CYS A 594 7.22 -20.72 19.12
CA CYS A 594 6.89 -21.90 18.31
C CYS A 594 7.41 -23.22 18.87
N ASN A 595 8.10 -23.18 20.03
CA ASN A 595 8.87 -24.30 20.58
C ASN A 595 9.75 -24.93 19.50
N TRP A 596 10.63 -24.11 18.90
CA TRP A 596 11.44 -24.53 17.77
C TRP A 596 12.35 -25.70 18.15
N ASP A 597 12.17 -26.82 17.47
CA ASP A 597 12.89 -28.08 17.67
C ASP A 597 13.36 -28.70 16.33
N GLY A 598 13.18 -27.99 15.22
CA GLY A 598 13.54 -28.47 13.88
C GLY A 598 12.69 -29.65 13.39
N ARG A 599 11.50 -29.88 13.96
CA ARG A 599 10.63 -30.99 13.57
C ARG A 599 10.19 -30.90 12.09
N PRO A 600 9.97 -32.06 11.42
CA PRO A 600 9.45 -32.09 10.05
C PRO A 600 8.15 -31.29 9.91
N GLY A 601 8.01 -30.55 8.81
CA GLY A 601 6.83 -29.71 8.55
C GLY A 601 6.82 -28.36 9.28
N LEU A 602 7.85 -28.04 10.06
CA LEU A 602 8.08 -26.70 10.60
C LEU A 602 9.17 -25.99 9.77
N GLY A 603 8.86 -24.79 9.28
CA GLY A 603 9.79 -23.96 8.52
C GLY A 603 9.78 -22.52 8.99
N CYS A 604 10.92 -21.83 8.87
CA CYS A 604 11.04 -20.42 9.20
C CYS A 604 11.56 -19.59 8.02
N ALA A 605 11.22 -18.31 8.02
CA ALA A 605 11.81 -17.33 7.14
C ALA A 605 11.76 -15.95 7.80
N MET A 606 12.59 -15.05 7.29
CA MET A 606 12.65 -13.68 7.76
C MET A 606 12.10 -12.72 6.71
N GLY A 607 11.24 -11.80 7.16
CA GLY A 607 10.68 -10.75 6.32
C GLY A 607 11.46 -9.45 6.45
N SER A 608 11.99 -9.16 7.64
CA SER A 608 12.98 -8.12 7.81
C SER A 608 13.88 -8.35 9.04
N ALA A 609 14.93 -7.55 9.21
CA ALA A 609 15.77 -7.54 10.41
C ALA A 609 14.97 -7.37 11.72
N SER A 610 13.73 -6.86 11.65
CA SER A 610 12.84 -6.65 12.79
C SER A 610 11.57 -7.51 12.68
N TYR A 611 11.52 -8.51 11.78
CA TYR A 611 10.37 -9.39 11.58
C TYR A 611 10.77 -10.78 11.07
N ALA A 612 10.36 -11.82 11.79
CA ALA A 612 10.49 -13.21 11.36
C ALA A 612 9.21 -14.01 11.66
N LEU A 613 9.02 -15.11 10.93
CA LEU A 613 7.93 -16.03 11.20
C LEU A 613 8.36 -17.49 11.05
N ALA A 614 7.60 -18.36 11.72
CA ALA A 614 7.62 -19.80 11.54
C ALA A 614 6.22 -20.28 11.14
N VAL A 615 6.15 -21.31 10.30
CA VAL A 615 4.91 -21.93 9.85
C VAL A 615 5.02 -23.45 9.99
N GLU A 616 3.96 -24.05 10.53
CA GLU A 616 3.74 -25.48 10.52
C GLU A 616 2.75 -25.83 9.39
N ILE A 617 3.00 -26.95 8.70
CA ILE A 617 2.18 -27.38 7.56
C ILE A 617 1.79 -28.85 7.65
N ASP A 618 0.68 -29.17 6.99
CA ASP A 618 0.31 -30.52 6.54
C ASP A 618 0.45 -30.60 5.00
N LEU A 619 0.72 -31.81 4.49
CA LEU A 619 0.78 -32.11 3.07
C LEU A 619 -0.15 -33.27 2.71
N ASP A 620 -1.03 -33.07 1.73
CA ASP A 620 -1.67 -34.18 1.02
C ASP A 620 -0.80 -34.57 -0.18
N GLU A 621 0.03 -35.59 -0.02
CA GLU A 621 0.96 -36.06 -1.06
C GLU A 621 0.27 -36.50 -2.36
N ARG A 622 -0.99 -36.94 -2.27
CA ARG A 622 -1.75 -37.39 -3.45
C ARG A 622 -2.20 -36.22 -4.32
N THR A 623 -2.52 -35.08 -3.69
CA THR A 623 -3.02 -33.90 -4.40
C THR A 623 -1.97 -32.81 -4.54
N GLY A 624 -0.88 -32.86 -3.78
CA GLY A 624 0.14 -31.81 -3.65
C GLY A 624 -0.33 -30.61 -2.84
N VAL A 625 -1.50 -30.66 -2.19
CA VAL A 625 -2.02 -29.54 -1.42
C VAL A 625 -1.22 -29.39 -0.13
N VAL A 626 -0.56 -28.24 0.01
CA VAL A 626 0.09 -27.81 1.26
C VAL A 626 -0.90 -26.97 2.06
N LYS A 627 -1.13 -27.35 3.31
CA LYS A 627 -2.04 -26.65 4.22
C LYS A 627 -1.26 -26.16 5.44
N PRO A 628 -1.01 -24.85 5.57
CA PRO A 628 -0.54 -24.28 6.83
C PRO A 628 -1.53 -24.58 7.95
N THR A 629 -1.02 -25.04 9.09
CA THR A 629 -1.80 -25.41 10.28
C THR A 629 -1.63 -24.40 11.41
N LYS A 630 -0.43 -23.81 11.54
CA LYS A 630 -0.13 -22.76 12.51
C LYS A 630 0.95 -21.81 12.02
N ILE A 631 0.81 -20.52 12.31
CA ILE A 631 1.79 -19.47 12.02
C ILE A 631 2.15 -18.74 13.32
N TRP A 632 3.44 -18.57 13.57
CA TRP A 632 3.96 -17.69 14.61
C TRP A 632 4.75 -16.57 13.96
N ALA A 633 4.38 -15.32 14.24
CA ALA A 633 5.03 -14.14 13.68
C ALA A 633 5.51 -13.23 14.82
N VAL A 634 6.77 -12.81 14.75
CA VAL A 634 7.37 -11.90 15.72
C VAL A 634 7.86 -10.65 15.01
N ALA A 635 7.52 -9.49 15.56
CA ALA A 635 7.94 -8.19 15.05
C ALA A 635 8.45 -7.29 16.17
N SER A 636 9.50 -6.51 15.92
CA SER A 636 10.10 -5.60 16.90
C SER A 636 10.07 -4.15 16.41
N TYR A 637 9.43 -3.24 17.17
CA TYR A 637 9.36 -1.81 16.83
C TYR A 637 9.35 -0.93 18.07
N ALA A 638 9.81 0.31 17.89
CA ALA A 638 9.92 1.26 18.98
C ALA A 638 8.61 1.97 19.31
N VAL A 639 7.88 2.36 18.26
CA VAL A 639 6.57 3.00 18.39
C VAL A 639 5.59 2.29 17.48
N VAL A 640 4.50 1.82 18.06
CA VAL A 640 3.34 1.30 17.35
C VAL A 640 2.19 2.29 17.53
N VAL A 641 1.86 3.03 16.48
CA VAL A 641 0.90 4.15 16.59
C VAL A 641 -0.46 3.68 17.07
N GLU A 642 -0.95 2.59 16.48
CA GLU A 642 -2.24 1.97 16.77
C GLU A 642 -2.02 0.45 16.94
N PRO A 643 -1.74 -0.04 18.16
CA PRO A 643 -1.35 -1.44 18.40
C PRO A 643 -2.31 -2.47 17.81
N SER A 644 -3.61 -2.31 18.08
CA SER A 644 -4.66 -3.19 17.58
C SER A 644 -4.74 -3.21 16.05
N ASN A 645 -4.48 -2.08 15.38
CA ASN A 645 -4.45 -2.04 13.92
C ASN A 645 -3.13 -2.57 13.34
N ALA A 646 -2.01 -2.44 14.05
CA ALA A 646 -0.75 -3.06 13.63
C ALA A 646 -0.86 -4.60 13.61
N GLU A 647 -1.45 -5.19 14.64
CA GLU A 647 -1.77 -6.63 14.67
C GLU A 647 -2.70 -7.02 13.51
N ASN A 648 -3.81 -6.29 13.32
CA ASN A 648 -4.72 -6.52 12.20
C ASN A 648 -4.05 -6.35 10.83
N SER A 649 -3.09 -5.43 10.70
CA SER A 649 -2.30 -5.25 9.47
C SER A 649 -1.38 -6.45 9.20
N PHE A 650 -0.80 -7.07 10.24
CA PHE A 650 -0.02 -8.30 10.08
C PHE A 650 -0.90 -9.49 9.73
N LEU A 651 -2.04 -9.67 10.41
CA LEU A 651 -3.02 -10.68 10.05
C LEU A 651 -3.51 -10.51 8.61
N GLY A 652 -3.86 -9.29 8.21
CA GLY A 652 -4.30 -8.98 6.86
C GLY A 652 -3.26 -9.30 5.78
N GLN A 653 -1.98 -9.06 6.06
CA GLN A 653 -0.89 -9.45 5.16
C GLN A 653 -0.69 -10.96 5.10
N LEU A 654 -0.68 -11.65 6.25
CA LEU A 654 -0.56 -13.12 6.28
C LEU A 654 -1.69 -13.77 5.48
N MET A 655 -2.94 -13.29 5.63
CA MET A 655 -4.08 -13.79 4.88
C MET A 655 -3.96 -13.51 3.38
N LEU A 656 -3.58 -12.29 2.98
CA LEU A 656 -3.38 -11.93 1.57
C LEU A 656 -2.32 -12.82 0.92
N TYR A 657 -1.21 -13.07 1.61
CA TYR A 657 -0.10 -13.84 1.05
C TYR A 657 -0.17 -15.34 1.29
N LEU A 658 -1.10 -15.82 2.11
CA LEU A 658 -1.34 -17.25 2.28
C LEU A 658 -1.76 -17.89 0.95
N GLY A 659 -2.75 -17.30 0.28
CA GLY A 659 -3.19 -17.75 -1.04
C GLY A 659 -2.15 -17.45 -2.13
N ALA A 660 -1.55 -16.25 -2.13
CA ALA A 660 -0.42 -15.91 -3.01
C ALA A 660 0.78 -16.85 -2.90
N SER A 661 0.93 -17.55 -1.78
CA SER A 661 2.01 -18.50 -1.55
C SER A 661 1.64 -19.95 -1.89
N THR A 662 0.36 -20.29 -1.98
CA THR A 662 -0.11 -21.68 -2.08
C THR A 662 -0.96 -21.99 -3.31
N SER A 663 -1.65 -21.01 -3.90
CA SER A 663 -2.56 -21.29 -5.03
C SER A 663 -2.88 -20.14 -5.97
N GLU A 664 -2.66 -18.88 -5.58
CA GLU A 664 -3.05 -17.74 -6.41
C GLU A 664 -2.01 -17.44 -7.49
N GLU A 665 -2.35 -17.74 -8.74
CA GLU A 665 -1.52 -17.49 -9.90
C GLU A 665 -2.40 -17.16 -11.11
N ILE A 666 -1.91 -16.26 -11.97
CA ILE A 666 -2.45 -16.03 -13.30
C ILE A 666 -1.55 -16.72 -14.32
N THR A 667 -2.13 -17.60 -15.13
CA THR A 667 -1.44 -18.33 -16.20
C THR A 667 -2.14 -18.15 -17.53
N PHE A 668 -1.36 -18.27 -18.61
CA PHE A 668 -1.83 -18.16 -19.98
C PHE A 668 -1.49 -19.43 -20.76
N ARG A 669 -2.45 -19.88 -21.58
CA ARG A 669 -2.30 -20.98 -22.52
C ARG A 669 -2.87 -20.59 -23.88
N ASN A 670 -2.07 -20.67 -24.93
CA ASN A 670 -2.44 -20.27 -26.29
C ASN A 670 -3.07 -18.86 -26.34
N GLY A 671 -2.47 -17.91 -25.62
CA GLY A 671 -2.95 -16.52 -25.54
C GLY A 671 -4.17 -16.28 -24.65
N LYS A 672 -4.74 -17.33 -24.05
CA LYS A 672 -5.91 -17.21 -23.18
C LYS A 672 -5.52 -17.33 -21.73
N GLN A 673 -6.00 -16.41 -20.91
CA GLN A 673 -5.88 -16.51 -19.47
C GLN A 673 -6.72 -17.68 -18.94
N GLU A 674 -6.14 -18.54 -18.10
CA GLU A 674 -6.83 -19.72 -17.58
C GLU A 674 -7.77 -19.37 -16.41
N GLN A 675 -7.43 -18.35 -15.62
CA GLN A 675 -8.22 -17.87 -14.49
C GLN A 675 -9.11 -16.69 -14.90
N SER A 676 -10.37 -16.70 -14.45
CA SER A 676 -11.39 -15.74 -14.87
C SER A 676 -12.16 -15.09 -13.71
N ASN A 677 -12.28 -15.75 -12.55
CA ASN A 677 -12.91 -15.18 -11.34
C ASN A 677 -12.49 -16.02 -10.10
N PHE A 678 -12.93 -15.69 -8.89
CA PHE A 678 -12.53 -16.35 -7.64
C PHE A 678 -12.88 -17.84 -7.50
N HIS A 679 -13.64 -18.40 -8.44
CA HIS A 679 -13.88 -19.85 -8.49
C HIS A 679 -12.67 -20.63 -9.04
N ASN A 680 -11.86 -20.00 -9.91
CA ASN A 680 -10.65 -20.60 -10.51
C ASN A 680 -9.36 -19.80 -10.26
N PHE A 681 -9.43 -18.50 -9.94
CA PHE A 681 -8.39 -17.78 -9.20
C PHE A 681 -8.66 -17.94 -7.70
N ARG A 682 -8.19 -19.04 -7.11
CA ARG A 682 -8.57 -19.41 -5.75
C ARG A 682 -7.83 -18.57 -4.71
N ILE A 683 -8.47 -17.49 -4.28
CA ILE A 683 -8.04 -16.76 -3.08
C ILE A 683 -8.18 -17.63 -1.82
N ALA A 684 -7.35 -17.36 -0.81
CA ALA A 684 -7.48 -18.01 0.50
C ALA A 684 -8.92 -17.85 1.06
N ARG A 685 -9.50 -18.95 1.54
CA ARG A 685 -10.84 -18.99 2.15
C ARG A 685 -10.72 -19.13 3.66
N MET A 686 -11.81 -18.90 4.40
CA MET A 686 -11.82 -19.07 5.87
C MET A 686 -11.31 -20.44 6.32
N ALA A 687 -11.60 -21.50 5.55
CA ALA A 687 -11.15 -22.86 5.86
C ALA A 687 -9.64 -23.10 5.61
N ASP A 688 -8.99 -22.20 4.88
CA ASP A 688 -7.56 -22.24 4.59
C ASP A 688 -6.74 -21.52 5.67
N VAL A 689 -7.37 -20.66 6.49
CA VAL A 689 -6.67 -19.84 7.48
C VAL A 689 -6.27 -20.70 8.69
N PRO A 690 -4.96 -20.77 9.03
CA PRO A 690 -4.46 -21.50 10.20
C PRO A 690 -4.71 -20.72 11.51
N ASP A 691 -4.33 -21.31 12.64
CA ASP A 691 -4.10 -20.55 13.86
C ASP A 691 -2.91 -19.59 13.65
N ILE A 692 -3.05 -18.32 14.03
CA ILE A 692 -2.02 -17.28 13.82
C ILE A 692 -1.74 -16.57 15.14
N ASP A 693 -0.51 -16.70 15.63
CA ASP A 693 0.02 -15.96 16.79
C ASP A 693 0.93 -14.83 16.29
N VAL A 694 0.47 -13.58 16.44
CA VAL A 694 1.25 -12.38 16.13
C VAL A 694 1.74 -11.76 17.43
N HIS A 695 3.05 -11.59 17.56
CA HIS A 695 3.65 -10.94 18.70
C HIS A 695 4.49 -9.73 18.30
N VAL A 696 4.09 -8.56 18.78
CA VAL A 696 4.85 -7.32 18.62
C VAL A 696 5.58 -7.02 19.93
N ILE A 697 6.90 -6.95 19.88
CA ILE A 697 7.75 -6.64 21.03
C ILE A 697 8.24 -5.18 20.95
N PRO A 698 8.29 -4.45 22.09
CA PRO A 698 8.92 -3.14 22.14
C PRO A 698 10.40 -3.22 21.79
N SER A 699 10.89 -2.20 21.08
CA SER A 699 12.30 -2.03 20.71
C SER A 699 12.83 -0.70 21.22
N GLU A 700 14.11 -0.64 21.59
CA GLU A 700 14.82 0.62 21.84
C GLU A 700 15.26 1.31 20.53
N SER A 701 14.94 0.73 19.36
CA SER A 701 15.26 1.34 18.07
C SER A 701 14.51 2.67 17.85
N ARG A 702 14.79 3.39 16.77
CA ARG A 702 13.95 4.55 16.36
C ARG A 702 12.90 4.18 15.31
N ARG A 703 12.67 2.88 15.08
CA ARG A 703 11.81 2.40 13.98
C ARG A 703 10.34 2.51 14.39
N ILE A 704 9.57 3.26 13.60
CA ILE A 704 8.12 3.34 13.71
C ILE A 704 7.54 2.15 12.95
N GLY A 705 6.66 1.40 13.61
CA GLY A 705 6.10 0.17 13.06
C GLY A 705 5.10 0.42 11.96
N THR A 706 5.40 -0.10 10.76
CA THR A 706 4.51 -0.83 9.84
C THR A 706 5.37 -1.29 8.65
N SER A 707 5.80 -2.56 8.63
CA SER A 707 6.54 -3.14 7.50
C SER A 707 5.72 -4.20 6.76
N ASP A 708 6.12 -4.48 5.52
CA ASP A 708 5.59 -5.59 4.71
C ASP A 708 6.25 -6.95 5.08
N GLY A 709 6.80 -7.07 6.30
CA GLY A 709 7.50 -8.26 6.79
C GLY A 709 6.71 -9.56 6.63
N PRO A 710 5.42 -9.63 7.02
CA PRO A 710 4.62 -10.83 6.84
C PRO A 710 4.50 -11.28 5.37
N ALA A 711 4.33 -10.33 4.45
CA ALA A 711 4.23 -10.62 3.02
C ALA A 711 5.51 -11.27 2.46
N TYR A 712 6.67 -10.87 2.96
CA TYR A 712 7.98 -11.36 2.51
C TYR A 712 8.32 -12.75 3.04
N ALA A 713 7.85 -13.10 4.23
CA ALA A 713 8.31 -14.30 4.94
C ALA A 713 7.41 -15.53 4.72
N ILE A 714 6.11 -15.35 4.49
CA ILE A 714 5.17 -16.49 4.52
C ILE A 714 5.42 -17.51 3.39
N GLY A 715 5.64 -17.04 2.16
CA GLY A 715 5.94 -17.90 1.00
C GLY A 715 7.18 -18.78 1.19
N PRO A 716 8.36 -18.20 1.49
CA PRO A 716 9.55 -19.02 1.75
C PRO A 716 9.41 -19.90 2.98
N ALA A 717 8.77 -19.46 4.06
CA ALA A 717 8.58 -20.31 5.24
C ALA A 717 7.76 -21.57 4.91
N ILE A 718 6.71 -21.44 4.07
CA ILE A 718 5.91 -22.59 3.60
C ILE A 718 6.77 -23.54 2.75
N SER A 719 7.60 -23.02 1.84
CA SER A 719 8.50 -23.85 1.03
C SER A 719 9.57 -24.55 1.88
N ASN A 720 10.12 -23.86 2.89
CA ASN A 720 11.09 -24.42 3.82
C ASN A 720 10.46 -25.52 4.69
N ALA A 721 9.22 -25.30 5.16
CA ALA A 721 8.46 -26.31 5.91
C ALA A 721 8.19 -27.57 5.05
N LEU A 722 7.85 -27.40 3.77
CA LEU A 722 7.64 -28.49 2.82
C LEU A 722 8.91 -29.32 2.64
N TYR A 723 10.07 -28.69 2.53
CA TYR A 723 11.33 -29.42 2.46
C TYR A 723 11.67 -30.12 3.76
N SER A 724 11.51 -29.46 4.91
CA SER A 724 11.72 -30.08 6.22
C SER A 724 10.86 -31.36 6.37
N LEU A 725 9.65 -31.36 5.80
CA LEU A 725 8.76 -32.51 5.80
C LEU A 725 9.16 -33.62 4.81
N THR A 726 9.59 -33.27 3.60
CA THR A 726 9.65 -34.22 2.46
C THR A 726 11.06 -34.47 1.91
N GLY A 727 12.02 -33.61 2.22
CA GLY A 727 13.32 -33.53 1.55
C GLY A 727 13.24 -33.07 0.09
N LYS A 728 12.07 -32.65 -0.42
CA LYS A 728 11.85 -32.18 -1.80
C LYS A 728 11.70 -30.66 -1.83
N ARG A 729 12.43 -30.01 -2.75
CA ARG A 729 12.42 -28.53 -2.89
C ARG A 729 11.44 -28.08 -3.96
N VAL A 730 10.57 -27.14 -3.62
CA VAL A 730 9.78 -26.37 -4.59
C VAL A 730 10.38 -24.98 -4.71
N ARG A 731 10.94 -24.66 -5.88
CA ARG A 731 11.60 -23.37 -6.17
C ARG A 731 10.73 -22.42 -6.99
N HIS A 732 9.42 -22.63 -6.99
CA HIS A 732 8.44 -21.76 -7.65
C HIS A 732 7.46 -21.18 -6.61
N LEU A 733 7.11 -19.90 -6.77
CA LEU A 733 6.05 -19.24 -6.00
C LEU A 733 4.88 -18.87 -6.94
N PRO A 734 3.64 -19.33 -6.68
CA PRO A 734 3.21 -20.06 -5.49
C PRO A 734 3.71 -21.52 -5.40
N VAL A 735 3.78 -22.06 -4.19
CA VAL A 735 4.00 -23.48 -3.88
C VAL A 735 2.71 -24.26 -4.18
N SER A 736 2.28 -24.23 -5.45
CA SER A 736 0.99 -24.74 -5.87
C SER A 736 0.93 -26.27 -5.88
N PRO A 737 -0.26 -26.88 -5.82
CA PRO A 737 -0.40 -28.33 -5.92
C PRO A 737 0.30 -28.93 -7.16
N ARG A 738 0.29 -28.19 -8.28
CA ARG A 738 1.00 -28.55 -9.51
C ARG A 738 2.51 -28.64 -9.27
N GLU A 739 3.10 -27.63 -8.65
CA GLU A 739 4.55 -27.57 -8.41
C GLU A 739 5.02 -28.54 -7.32
N VAL A 740 4.20 -28.75 -6.29
CA VAL A 740 4.45 -29.76 -5.25
C VAL A 740 4.45 -31.16 -5.85
N LEU A 741 3.43 -31.52 -6.64
CA LEU A 741 3.40 -32.83 -7.30
C LEU A 741 4.56 -33.03 -8.27
N LYS A 742 4.96 -31.98 -9.01
CA LYS A 742 6.17 -32.06 -9.85
C LYS A 742 7.42 -32.38 -9.01
N ALA A 743 7.59 -31.74 -7.85
CA ALA A 743 8.75 -31.96 -6.98
C ALA A 743 8.74 -33.31 -6.27
N LEU A 744 7.58 -33.82 -5.86
CA LEU A 744 7.45 -35.15 -5.22
C LEU A 744 7.75 -36.30 -6.21
N ASN A 745 7.42 -36.11 -7.49
CA ASN A 745 7.61 -37.12 -8.53
C ASN A 745 8.96 -37.05 -9.25
N ALA A 746 9.78 -36.03 -8.95
CA ALA A 746 11.16 -35.91 -9.43
C ALA A 746 12.12 -36.64 -8.47
#